data_AF-A0A094K7K4-F1
#
_entry.id   AF-A0A094K7K4-F1
#
_cell.length_a   1.000
_cell.length_b   1.000
_cell.length_c   1.000
_cell.angle_alpha   90.00
_cell.angle_beta   90.00
_cell.angle_gamma   90.00
#
_symmetry.space_group_name_H-M   'P 1'
#
loop_
_entity.id
_entity.type
_entity.pdbx_description
1 polymer ?
#
loop_
_entity_poly.entity_id
_entity_poly.type
_entity_poly.pdbx_seq_one_letter_code
_entity_poly.pdbx_strand_id
1 'polypeptide(L)'
;VKNKKLVELLRRKVRLAQPYAGVFLKKDDNNESDVVEDLNEIYQMGTFVQIHEMQDLGDKLRMIVMGHRRIRINKQLEVEPEEPENKQKVRRKQKRSKKEAEEEAGAKDQAVEVVLDPVASSSQEILMVEVENVVHEDFQITEEVKALTAEIVKTIRDIIALNPLYRESVLQMMQAGQRVVDNPIYLSDMGAALTGAESQELQDILEETSIPKRLYKALSLLKKEYELSKLQQRLGREVEEKIKQTHRKYLLQEQLKIIKKELGLEKEDKDAIEEKFRERLKELIVPKHVMDVIDEELNKLGLLDNHSSEFNVTRNYLDWLTSIPWGKCSEENLELTRARAVLEEDHYGMDDVKKRILEFIAVSQLRGSTQGKILCFYGPPGVGKTSIARSIARALNREYFRFSVGGMTDVAEIKGHRRTYVGAMPGKIIQCLKKTKTENPLILIDEVDKIGRGYQGDPSSALLELLDPEQNSNFLDHYLDVPVDLSKVLFICTANVTETIPEPLRDRMEVINVSGYVAEEKLAIAERYLVPQARVLCGLDENKAKITSDVLTVLIKQYCRESGVRNLQKQVEKVLRKSAYKIVSGEAETVQVTPENLQDFVGKPIFTVDRMYETTPPGVVMGLAWTAMGGSTLFVETSLRRPKDKENKDGSLEVTGQLGDVMKESAKIAYTFARAFLMQKDPSNDFLMSSHIHLHVPE
;
A
#
# COMPACT_ATOMS: atom_id res chain seq x y z
N VAL A 1 31.80 27.90 17.11
CA VAL A 1 30.81 28.92 17.53
C VAL A 1 30.25 29.63 16.31
N LYS A 2 28.91 29.66 16.13
CA LYS A 2 28.21 30.38 15.05
C LYS A 2 27.47 31.64 15.56
N ASN A 3 27.08 31.69 16.84
CA ASN A 3 26.37 32.84 17.42
C ASN A 3 27.20 34.15 17.38
N LYS A 4 26.70 35.16 16.66
CA LYS A 4 27.40 36.44 16.44
C LYS A 4 27.72 37.20 17.72
N LYS A 5 26.82 37.21 18.72
CA LYS A 5 27.03 37.88 20.01
C LYS A 5 28.17 37.21 20.80
N LEU A 6 28.20 35.88 20.82
CA LEU A 6 29.24 35.11 21.52
C LEU A 6 30.61 35.25 20.85
N VAL A 7 30.65 35.28 19.50
CA VAL A 7 31.86 35.56 18.73
C VAL A 7 32.42 36.94 19.05
N GLU A 8 31.57 37.97 19.15
CA GLU A 8 32.01 39.32 19.50
C GLU A 8 32.57 39.41 20.92
N LEU A 9 31.95 38.71 21.89
CA LEU A 9 32.42 38.63 23.26
C LEU A 9 33.81 37.94 23.35
N LEU A 10 33.99 36.83 22.63
CA LEU A 10 35.28 36.13 22.54
C LEU A 10 36.36 37.01 21.88
N ARG A 11 36.03 37.71 20.78
CA ARG A 11 36.93 38.69 20.15
C ARG A 11 37.34 39.78 21.13
N ARG A 12 36.41 40.32 21.93
CA ARG A 12 36.69 41.33 22.95
C ARG A 12 37.64 40.79 24.04
N LYS A 13 37.41 39.58 24.55
CA LYS A 13 38.25 38.96 25.59
C LYS A 13 39.69 38.67 25.11
N VAL A 14 39.84 38.21 23.87
CA VAL A 14 41.17 38.01 23.25
C VAL A 14 41.89 39.35 23.05
N ARG A 15 41.19 40.40 22.57
CA ARG A 15 41.76 41.77 22.45
C ARG A 15 42.21 42.35 23.79
N LEU A 16 41.53 41.98 24.88
CA LEU A 16 41.88 42.40 26.25
C LEU A 16 43.01 41.56 26.87
N ALA A 17 43.69 40.70 26.10
CA ALA A 17 44.75 39.80 26.55
C ALA A 17 44.33 38.83 27.67
N GLN A 18 43.04 38.46 27.71
CA GLN A 18 42.49 37.46 28.64
C GLN A 18 41.96 36.23 27.86
N PRO A 19 42.83 35.40 27.24
CA PRO A 19 42.43 34.30 26.37
C PRO A 19 42.08 33.04 27.17
N TYR A 20 41.26 33.16 28.22
CA TYR A 20 40.85 32.03 29.05
C TYR A 20 39.34 31.83 28.97
N ALA A 21 38.92 30.57 28.98
CA ALA A 21 37.51 30.18 28.96
C ALA A 21 37.28 28.96 29.86
N GLY A 22 36.04 28.77 30.31
CA GLY A 22 35.58 27.49 30.85
C GLY A 22 34.85 26.74 29.74
N VAL A 23 35.14 25.46 29.56
CA VAL A 23 34.46 24.57 28.61
C VAL A 23 33.68 23.54 29.41
N PHE A 24 32.37 23.48 29.18
CA PHE A 24 31.44 22.56 29.82
C PHE A 24 30.71 21.77 28.74
N LEU A 25 30.49 20.48 29.00
CA LEU A 25 29.77 19.58 28.11
C LEU A 25 28.26 19.79 28.31
N LYS A 26 27.48 19.71 27.22
CA LYS A 26 26.02 19.68 27.28
C LYS A 26 25.53 18.26 27.59
N LYS A 27 24.39 18.15 28.25
CA LYS A 27 23.77 16.84 28.54
C LYS A 27 23.07 16.21 27.33
N ASP A 28 22.61 17.04 26.39
CA ASP A 28 21.99 16.58 25.14
C ASP A 28 22.96 16.81 23.97
N ASP A 29 23.51 15.72 23.43
CA ASP A 29 24.42 15.72 22.30
C ASP A 29 23.75 16.18 20.98
N ASN A 30 22.41 16.15 20.89
CA ASN A 30 21.67 16.60 19.71
C ASN A 30 21.43 18.11 19.66
N ASN A 31 21.71 18.84 20.75
CA ASN A 31 21.44 20.28 20.82
C ASN A 31 22.57 21.11 20.18
N GLU A 32 22.40 21.47 18.91
CA GLU A 32 23.34 22.29 18.13
C GLU A 32 23.41 23.79 18.50
N SER A 33 22.64 24.26 19.50
CA SER A 33 22.68 25.68 19.91
C SER A 33 24.08 26.09 20.40
N ASP A 34 24.56 27.29 20.08
CA ASP A 34 25.83 27.79 20.65
C ASP A 34 25.63 28.46 22.03
N VAL A 35 24.38 28.61 22.49
CA VAL A 35 24.01 29.32 23.72
C VAL A 35 23.12 28.41 24.55
N VAL A 36 23.28 28.49 25.87
CA VAL A 36 22.55 27.72 26.87
C VAL A 36 21.66 28.69 27.66
N GLU A 37 20.40 28.34 27.86
CA GLU A 37 19.42 29.18 28.57
C GLU A 37 19.32 28.83 30.06
N ASP A 38 19.54 27.56 30.43
CA ASP A 38 19.54 27.06 31.81
C ASP A 38 20.83 26.27 32.14
N LEU A 39 21.39 26.47 33.33
CA LEU A 39 22.52 25.70 33.85
C LEU A 39 22.24 24.19 33.94
N ASN A 40 20.96 23.77 33.97
CA ASN A 40 20.59 22.35 33.96
C ASN A 40 20.95 21.62 32.66
N GLU A 41 21.12 22.35 31.55
CA GLU A 41 21.46 21.80 30.23
C GLU A 41 22.92 21.35 30.11
N ILE A 42 23.79 21.76 31.03
CA ILE A 42 25.22 21.44 31.03
C ILE A 42 25.60 20.61 32.26
N TYR A 43 26.71 19.87 32.16
CA TYR A 43 27.34 19.29 33.33
C TYR A 43 28.02 20.38 34.16
N GLN A 44 27.90 20.27 35.49
CA GLN A 44 28.47 21.25 36.42
C GLN A 44 30.01 21.25 36.41
N MET A 45 30.61 20.14 36.00
CA MET A 45 32.05 19.92 35.94
C MET A 45 32.55 20.16 34.52
N GLY A 46 33.52 21.07 34.39
CA GLY A 46 34.14 21.42 33.12
C GLY A 46 35.64 21.60 33.24
N THR A 47 36.24 22.14 32.18
CA THR A 47 37.69 22.37 32.11
C THR A 47 37.97 23.85 31.87
N PHE A 48 38.84 24.42 32.67
CA PHE A 48 39.43 25.73 32.44
C PHE A 48 40.47 25.61 31.33
N VAL A 49 40.25 26.32 30.24
CA VAL A 49 41.07 26.25 29.04
C VAL A 49 41.69 27.60 28.70
N GLN A 50 42.84 27.55 28.07
CA GLN A 50 43.47 28.69 27.41
C GLN A 50 43.27 28.58 25.91
N ILE A 51 42.86 29.68 25.28
CA ILE A 51 42.68 29.76 23.84
C ILE A 51 44.06 30.03 23.23
N HIS A 52 44.62 29.03 22.54
CA HIS A 52 45.92 29.13 21.89
C HIS A 52 45.82 29.77 20.51
N GLU A 53 44.82 29.36 19.74
CA GLU A 53 44.60 29.85 18.38
C GLU A 53 43.11 30.08 18.14
N MET A 54 42.78 31.16 17.43
CA MET A 54 41.42 31.51 17.07
C MET A 54 41.41 31.90 15.59
N GLN A 55 40.77 31.06 14.78
CA GLN A 55 40.63 31.25 13.33
C GLN A 55 39.21 31.72 13.02
N ASP A 56 39.14 32.84 12.31
CA ASP A 56 37.89 33.48 11.91
C ASP A 56 37.53 33.09 10.48
N LEU A 57 36.43 32.34 10.31
CA LEU A 57 35.95 31.88 9.00
C LEU A 57 34.76 32.73 8.50
N GLY A 58 34.55 33.92 9.07
CA GLY A 58 33.45 34.83 8.72
C GLY A 58 32.15 34.46 9.43
N ASP A 59 31.54 33.35 9.03
CA ASP A 59 30.25 32.88 9.59
C ASP A 59 30.40 31.99 10.82
N LYS A 60 31.61 31.47 11.07
CA LYS A 60 31.93 30.59 12.20
C LYS A 60 33.30 30.92 12.76
N LEU A 61 33.43 30.77 14.07
CA LEU A 61 34.70 30.85 14.77
C LEU A 61 35.18 29.45 15.15
N ARG A 62 36.41 29.12 14.73
CA ARG A 62 37.13 27.89 15.11
C ARG A 62 38.24 28.27 16.09
N MET A 63 38.37 27.51 17.17
CA MET A 63 39.33 27.78 18.23
C MET A 63 40.07 26.51 18.61
N ILE A 64 41.37 26.64 18.86
CA ILE A 64 42.20 25.60 19.47
C ILE A 64 42.41 26.00 20.92
N VAL A 65 41.95 25.15 21.83
CA VAL A 65 42.00 25.39 23.27
C VAL A 65 42.87 24.34 23.95
N MET A 66 43.61 24.74 24.98
CA MET A 66 44.43 23.87 25.81
C MET A 66 43.85 23.83 27.22
N GLY A 67 43.46 22.65 27.69
CA GLY A 67 42.96 22.45 29.05
C GLY A 67 44.07 22.58 30.09
N HIS A 68 43.80 23.32 31.16
CA HIS A 68 44.74 23.54 32.27
C HIS A 68 44.32 22.81 33.54
N ARG A 69 43.05 22.99 33.96
CA ARG A 69 42.53 22.42 35.22
C ARG A 69 41.02 22.24 35.18
N ARG A 70 40.50 21.36 36.04
CA ARG A 70 39.06 21.13 36.17
C ARG A 70 38.42 22.22 37.04
N ILE A 71 37.22 22.63 36.64
CA ILE A 71 36.44 23.66 37.31
C ILE A 71 34.99 23.21 37.51
N ARG A 72 34.37 23.64 38.60
CA ARG A 72 32.97 23.35 38.93
C ARG A 72 32.16 24.63 38.99
N ILE A 73 30.99 24.62 38.38
CA ILE A 73 29.97 25.67 38.55
C ILE A 73 29.26 25.45 39.88
N ASN A 74 29.31 26.46 40.76
CA ASN A 74 28.66 26.40 42.08
C ASN A 74 27.29 27.06 42.08
N LYS A 75 27.22 28.35 41.70
CA LYS A 75 26.00 29.16 41.79
C LYS A 75 25.93 30.20 40.67
N GLN A 76 24.72 30.50 40.21
CA GLN A 76 24.44 31.64 39.35
C GLN A 76 24.44 32.92 40.20
N LEU A 77 25.09 33.97 39.70
CA LEU A 77 25.11 35.29 40.31
C LEU A 77 24.01 36.15 39.67
N GLU A 78 23.10 36.69 40.49
CA GLU A 78 22.19 37.76 40.07
C GLU A 78 22.97 39.08 40.12
N VAL A 79 23.12 39.74 38.97
CA VAL A 79 23.83 41.02 38.87
C VAL A 79 22.80 42.15 38.79
N GLU A 80 22.70 43.01 39.80
CA GLU A 80 21.97 44.28 39.67
C GLU A 80 22.75 45.23 38.74
N PRO A 81 22.09 45.95 37.81
CA PRO A 81 22.80 46.81 36.86
C PRO A 81 23.33 48.10 37.53
N GLU A 82 24.66 48.26 37.56
CA GLU A 82 25.32 49.52 37.96
C GLU A 82 25.38 50.54 36.79
N GLU A 83 25.08 51.82 37.06
CA GLU A 83 25.12 52.94 36.11
C GLU A 83 26.55 53.32 35.65
N PRO A 84 26.74 53.94 34.46
CA PRO A 84 28.06 54.14 33.86
C PRO A 84 28.64 55.55 34.12
N GLU A 85 29.91 55.66 34.54
CA GLU A 85 30.68 56.91 34.51
C GLU A 85 31.86 56.86 33.52
N ASN A 86 32.03 57.93 32.73
CA ASN A 86 33.09 58.09 31.73
C ASN A 86 33.65 59.53 31.75
N LYS A 87 34.91 59.75 32.16
CA LYS A 87 35.91 60.62 31.48
C LYS A 87 37.29 60.62 32.16
N GLN A 88 38.30 60.61 31.29
CA GLN A 88 39.73 60.70 31.57
C GLN A 88 40.19 62.17 31.76
N LYS A 89 41.11 62.45 32.71
CA LYS A 89 42.53 62.88 32.49
C LYS A 89 43.14 63.70 33.67
N VAL A 90 44.46 63.50 33.82
CA VAL A 90 45.52 64.36 34.40
C VAL A 90 46.07 64.02 35.81
N ARG A 91 47.39 63.88 35.83
CA ARG A 91 48.34 63.51 36.90
C ARG A 91 48.32 64.43 38.15
N ARG A 92 48.25 63.83 39.35
CA ARG A 92 49.30 63.68 40.42
C ARG A 92 48.70 63.78 41.85
N LYS A 93 48.84 62.68 42.61
CA LYS A 93 48.85 62.50 44.09
C LYS A 93 47.71 63.07 44.97
N GLN A 94 47.05 62.11 45.66
CA GLN A 94 46.54 62.07 47.05
C GLN A 94 45.23 62.80 47.47
N LYS A 95 44.31 61.99 48.04
CA LYS A 95 43.22 62.25 49.05
C LYS A 95 41.86 62.90 48.65
N ARG A 96 40.78 62.16 48.99
CA ARG A 96 39.42 62.50 49.53
C ARG A 96 38.34 63.29 48.70
N SER A 97 37.16 62.64 48.57
CA SER A 97 35.73 63.08 48.74
C SER A 97 34.91 63.98 47.77
N LYS A 98 33.66 63.52 47.48
CA LYS A 98 32.30 64.17 47.38
C LYS A 98 31.74 64.86 46.08
N LYS A 99 30.61 64.30 45.59
CA LYS A 99 29.24 64.82 45.25
C LYS A 99 28.94 65.86 44.12
N GLU A 100 27.95 65.48 43.26
CA GLU A 100 26.72 66.20 42.76
C GLU A 100 26.88 67.47 41.87
N ALA A 101 26.02 67.87 40.90
CA ALA A 101 24.82 67.37 40.19
C ALA A 101 24.37 68.41 39.10
N GLU A 102 23.32 68.08 38.31
CA GLU A 102 22.25 68.99 37.73
C GLU A 102 22.54 69.89 36.48
N GLU A 103 21.65 70.18 35.49
CA GLU A 103 20.26 69.78 35.11
C GLU A 103 19.77 70.52 33.82
N GLU A 104 18.69 69.99 33.18
CA GLU A 104 17.55 70.66 32.43
C GLU A 104 17.70 71.35 31.04
N ALA A 105 16.70 71.50 30.12
CA ALA A 105 15.32 70.98 29.83
C ALA A 105 14.73 71.59 28.48
N GLY A 106 13.77 70.93 27.77
CA GLY A 106 12.60 71.59 27.07
C GLY A 106 12.31 71.57 25.52
N ALA A 107 11.26 70.80 25.07
CA ALA A 107 10.09 71.05 24.15
C ALA A 107 10.04 71.16 22.55
N LYS A 108 9.39 70.14 21.90
CA LYS A 108 8.36 69.96 20.80
C LYS A 108 8.24 70.69 19.40
N ASP A 109 8.02 69.83 18.36
CA ASP A 109 7.15 69.86 17.13
C ASP A 109 7.73 69.95 15.68
N GLN A 110 7.12 69.14 14.79
CA GLN A 110 7.19 69.03 13.30
C GLN A 110 8.19 68.06 12.64
N ALA A 111 7.62 67.11 11.88
CA ALA A 111 8.18 66.41 10.72
C ALA A 111 9.64 66.72 10.36
N VAL A 112 10.61 65.89 10.76
CA VAL A 112 11.03 65.66 12.15
C VAL A 112 12.55 65.90 12.10
N GLU A 113 13.05 66.97 12.71
CA GLU A 113 14.42 67.47 12.55
C GLU A 113 15.54 66.41 12.76
N VAL A 114 16.64 66.61 12.04
CA VAL A 114 17.91 65.90 12.16
C VAL A 114 18.47 66.00 13.59
N VAL A 115 18.43 64.94 14.43
CA VAL A 115 19.38 64.71 15.56
C VAL A 115 19.43 63.21 15.98
N LEU A 116 20.64 62.81 16.40
CA LEU A 116 21.17 61.57 16.97
C LEU A 116 20.34 60.80 18.04
N ASP A 117 20.68 59.51 18.15
CA ASP A 117 20.30 58.45 19.10
C ASP A 117 19.90 58.87 20.54
N PRO A 118 19.11 58.00 21.21
CA PRO A 118 19.57 57.52 22.50
C PRO A 118 19.65 55.99 22.56
N VAL A 119 20.83 55.58 23.01
CA VAL A 119 21.23 54.27 23.51
C VAL A 119 20.13 53.66 24.38
N ALA A 120 19.37 52.73 23.81
CA ALA A 120 18.51 51.83 24.54
C ALA A 120 19.35 50.65 25.06
N SER A 121 19.63 50.69 26.36
CA SER A 121 19.60 49.54 27.28
C SER A 121 19.83 48.16 26.64
N SER A 122 21.09 47.73 26.52
CA SER A 122 21.37 46.28 26.47
C SER A 122 21.27 45.73 27.90
N SER A 123 20.05 45.58 28.38
CA SER A 123 19.73 44.79 29.56
C SER A 123 20.25 43.36 29.37
N GLN A 124 21.15 42.99 30.27
CA GLN A 124 21.66 41.66 30.61
C GLN A 124 20.96 40.44 29.97
N GLU A 125 21.66 39.79 29.04
CA GLU A 125 21.33 38.43 28.54
C GLU A 125 22.47 37.42 28.86
N ILE A 126 23.46 37.78 29.69
CA ILE A 126 24.61 36.93 30.00
C ILE A 126 24.44 36.36 31.41
N LEU A 127 24.38 35.04 31.53
CA LEU A 127 24.43 34.32 32.79
C LEU A 127 25.83 34.47 33.41
N MET A 128 25.91 35.07 34.59
CA MET A 128 27.14 35.14 35.38
C MET A 128 27.14 34.01 36.41
N VAL A 129 28.26 33.30 36.51
CA VAL A 129 28.35 32.06 37.31
C VAL A 129 29.63 32.07 38.13
N GLU A 130 29.53 31.66 39.38
CA GLU A 130 30.68 31.44 40.26
C GLU A 130 31.27 30.05 40.03
N VAL A 131 32.59 29.99 39.89
CA VAL A 131 33.33 28.78 39.51
C VAL A 131 34.47 28.51 40.49
N GLU A 132 34.58 27.26 40.95
CA GLU A 132 35.66 26.80 41.84
C GLU A 132 36.60 25.81 41.15
N ASN A 133 37.85 25.77 41.61
CA ASN A 133 38.83 24.77 41.14
C ASN A 133 38.60 23.44 41.86
N VAL A 134 38.54 22.36 41.10
CA VAL A 134 38.32 21.03 41.68
C VAL A 134 39.67 20.38 41.96
N VAL A 135 39.94 20.15 43.24
CA VAL A 135 41.11 19.43 43.73
C VAL A 135 40.75 17.95 43.91
N HIS A 136 41.65 17.04 43.56
CA HIS A 136 41.46 15.61 43.85
C HIS A 136 41.58 15.34 45.35
N GLU A 137 40.94 14.26 45.80
CA GLU A 137 41.16 13.75 47.15
C GLU A 137 42.62 13.29 47.31
N ASP A 138 43.23 13.59 48.46
CA ASP A 138 44.57 13.09 48.77
C ASP A 138 44.57 11.56 48.69
N PHE A 139 45.52 11.01 47.93
CA PHE A 139 45.61 9.57 47.70
C PHE A 139 46.97 9.03 48.11
N GLN A 140 46.98 7.79 48.59
CA GLN A 140 48.21 7.03 48.80
C GLN A 140 48.45 6.13 47.60
N ILE A 141 49.70 5.99 47.19
CA ILE A 141 50.09 5.05 46.14
C ILE A 141 50.08 3.63 46.74
N THR A 142 48.90 3.02 46.79
CA THR A 142 48.72 1.62 47.18
C THR A 142 49.19 0.68 46.07
N GLU A 143 49.41 -0.61 46.40
CA GLU A 143 49.73 -1.62 45.40
C GLU A 143 48.63 -1.75 44.32
N GLU A 144 47.37 -1.53 44.69
CA GLU A 144 46.22 -1.53 43.77
C GLU A 144 46.33 -0.44 42.70
N VAL A 145 46.69 0.78 43.09
CA VAL A 145 46.86 1.90 42.13
C VAL A 145 48.01 1.59 41.16
N LYS A 146 49.11 1.01 41.63
CA LYS A 146 50.24 0.59 40.78
C LYS A 146 49.85 -0.54 39.82
N ALA A 147 49.04 -1.49 40.26
CA ALA A 147 48.56 -2.58 39.41
C ALA A 147 47.61 -2.04 38.31
N LEU A 148 46.69 -1.14 38.66
CA LEU A 148 45.78 -0.51 37.70
C LEU A 148 46.52 0.34 36.67
N THR A 149 47.51 1.14 37.07
CA THR A 149 48.30 1.94 36.12
C THR A 149 49.09 1.04 35.16
N ALA A 150 49.67 -0.06 35.64
CA ALA A 150 50.38 -1.02 34.79
C ALA A 150 49.45 -1.70 33.76
N GLU A 151 48.24 -2.11 34.17
CA GLU A 151 47.26 -2.74 33.27
C GLU A 151 46.71 -1.74 32.22
N ILE A 152 46.50 -0.47 32.60
CA ILE A 152 46.12 0.58 31.64
C ILE A 152 47.22 0.80 30.60
N VAL A 153 48.49 0.91 31.03
CA VAL A 153 49.62 1.07 30.09
C VAL A 153 49.72 -0.11 29.13
N LYS A 154 49.48 -1.34 29.63
CA LYS A 154 49.48 -2.55 28.81
C LYS A 154 48.35 -2.54 27.78
N THR A 155 47.11 -2.27 28.21
CA THR A 155 45.94 -2.24 27.30
C THR A 155 46.08 -1.16 26.22
N ILE A 156 46.58 0.03 26.55
CA ILE A 156 46.88 1.08 25.57
C ILE A 156 47.89 0.58 24.53
N ARG A 157 48.96 -0.11 24.95
CA ARG A 157 49.95 -0.68 24.03
C ARG A 157 49.34 -1.73 23.10
N ASP A 158 48.44 -2.56 23.61
CA ASP A 158 47.78 -3.60 22.83
C ASP A 158 46.81 -3.00 21.78
N ILE A 159 46.10 -1.91 22.11
CA ILE A 159 45.27 -1.16 21.15
C ILE A 159 46.11 -0.57 20.02
N ILE A 160 47.23 0.08 20.35
CA ILE A 160 48.16 0.67 19.36
C ILE A 160 48.71 -0.41 18.40
N ALA A 161 48.90 -1.64 18.88
CA ALA A 161 49.36 -2.75 18.04
C ALA A 161 48.28 -3.21 17.02
N LEU A 162 47.00 -3.09 17.37
CA LEU A 162 45.90 -3.48 16.50
C LEU A 162 45.57 -2.40 15.45
N ASN A 163 45.68 -1.13 15.81
CA ASN A 163 45.37 -0.02 14.92
C ASN A 163 46.49 1.04 14.89
N PRO A 164 47.33 1.06 13.83
CA PRO A 164 48.46 1.98 13.69
C PRO A 164 48.08 3.47 13.70
N LEU A 165 46.83 3.84 13.43
CA LEU A 165 46.39 5.24 13.41
C LEU A 165 46.48 5.89 14.79
N TYR A 166 46.20 5.14 15.86
CA TYR A 166 46.34 5.67 17.23
C TYR A 166 47.81 5.92 17.62
N ARG A 167 48.78 5.30 16.93
CA ARG A 167 50.21 5.48 17.22
C ARG A 167 50.63 6.94 17.05
N GLU A 168 50.16 7.62 16.01
CA GLU A 168 50.51 9.01 15.75
C GLU A 168 49.89 9.95 16.79
N SER A 169 48.62 9.74 17.14
CA SER A 169 47.92 10.53 18.17
C SER A 169 48.56 10.39 19.55
N VAL A 170 48.97 9.17 19.93
CA VAL A 170 49.65 8.91 21.20
C VAL A 170 51.05 9.53 21.23
N LEU A 171 51.81 9.42 20.13
CA LEU A 171 53.16 10.02 20.04
C LEU A 171 53.12 11.54 20.17
N GLN A 172 52.12 12.21 19.58
CA GLN A 172 51.94 13.66 19.74
C GLN A 172 51.65 14.07 21.20
N MET A 173 50.81 13.30 21.91
CA MET A 173 50.53 13.57 23.32
C MET A 173 51.74 13.30 24.23
N MET A 174 52.55 12.27 23.92
CA MET A 174 53.75 11.93 24.71
C MET A 174 54.89 12.95 24.57
N GLN A 175 54.94 13.73 23.48
CA GLN A 175 55.96 14.76 23.26
C GLN A 175 55.78 16.00 24.16
N ALA A 176 54.64 16.14 24.87
CA ALA A 176 54.31 17.28 25.72
C ALA A 176 55.01 17.32 27.11
N GLY A 177 56.18 16.68 27.25
CA GLY A 177 57.16 17.03 28.30
C GLY A 177 56.86 16.63 29.76
N GLN A 178 55.85 15.81 30.05
CA GLN A 178 55.60 15.27 31.40
C GLN A 178 55.72 13.75 31.41
N ARG A 179 56.23 13.16 32.51
CA ARG A 179 56.26 11.70 32.70
C ARG A 179 54.83 11.18 32.89
N VAL A 180 54.12 11.02 31.78
CA VAL A 180 52.71 10.58 31.68
C VAL A 180 52.45 9.32 32.50
N VAL A 181 53.43 8.42 32.57
CA VAL A 181 53.32 7.11 33.23
C VAL A 181 53.29 7.22 34.75
N ASP A 182 53.84 8.29 35.33
CA ASP A 182 53.98 8.45 36.79
C ASP A 182 52.77 9.15 37.42
N ASN A 183 51.88 9.74 36.62
CA ASN A 183 50.69 10.45 37.11
C ASN A 183 49.40 9.68 36.76
N PRO A 184 48.77 9.01 37.74
CA PRO A 184 47.51 8.27 37.55
C PRO A 184 46.39 9.09 36.91
N ILE A 185 46.32 10.39 37.18
CA ILE A 185 45.26 11.27 36.69
C ILE A 185 45.41 11.45 35.18
N TYR A 186 46.62 11.84 34.75
CA TYR A 186 46.89 12.05 33.33
C TYR A 186 46.78 10.75 32.53
N LEU A 187 47.18 9.61 33.12
CA LEU A 187 47.02 8.30 32.49
C LEU A 187 45.54 7.95 32.25
N SER A 188 44.66 8.26 33.21
CA SER A 188 43.22 8.03 33.06
C SER A 188 42.59 8.91 31.97
N ASP A 189 43.02 10.18 31.87
CA ASP A 189 42.54 11.12 30.84
C ASP A 189 43.04 10.75 29.44
N MET A 190 44.31 10.33 29.35
CA MET A 190 44.87 9.82 28.10
C MET A 190 44.19 8.52 27.67
N GLY A 191 43.90 7.62 28.62
CA GLY A 191 43.15 6.40 28.35
C GLY A 191 41.77 6.69 27.78
N ALA A 192 41.03 7.62 28.38
CA ALA A 192 39.71 8.05 27.91
C ALA A 192 39.78 8.66 26.49
N ALA A 193 40.79 9.48 26.20
CA ALA A 193 40.97 10.09 24.88
C ALA A 193 41.24 9.10 23.74
N LEU A 194 41.70 7.89 24.05
CA LEU A 194 41.93 6.82 23.06
C LEU A 194 40.68 5.95 22.81
N THR A 195 39.64 6.12 23.62
CA THR A 195 38.38 5.35 23.50
C THR A 195 37.35 6.15 22.72
N GLY A 196 36.55 5.48 21.88
CA GLY A 196 35.37 6.07 21.23
C GLY A 196 34.13 6.05 22.12
N ALA A 197 34.28 6.22 23.44
CA ALA A 197 33.21 6.10 24.41
C ALA A 197 32.18 7.25 24.32
N GLU A 198 30.97 7.01 24.83
CA GLU A 198 29.90 8.00 24.84
C GLU A 198 30.25 9.21 25.73
N SER A 199 29.74 10.39 25.36
CA SER A 199 30.00 11.66 26.06
C SER A 199 29.74 11.58 27.57
N GLN A 200 28.69 10.86 27.98
CA GLN A 200 28.35 10.60 29.38
C GLN A 200 29.42 9.77 30.10
N GLU A 201 29.94 8.70 29.49
CA GLU A 201 30.97 7.84 30.11
C GLU A 201 32.30 8.61 30.29
N LEU A 202 32.65 9.49 29.35
CA LEU A 202 33.82 10.37 29.45
C LEU A 202 33.64 11.42 30.55
N GLN A 203 32.45 11.99 30.66
CA GLN A 203 32.11 12.93 31.73
C GLN A 203 32.20 12.26 33.12
N ASP A 204 31.72 11.03 33.27
CA ASP A 204 31.80 10.27 34.53
C ASP A 204 33.23 10.04 35.03
N ILE A 205 34.23 10.04 34.13
CA ILE A 205 35.66 10.00 34.46
C ILE A 205 36.15 11.38 34.90
N LEU A 206 35.72 12.44 34.20
CA LEU A 206 36.09 13.83 34.50
C LEU A 206 35.59 14.26 35.89
N GLU A 207 34.39 13.82 36.26
CA GLU A 207 33.72 14.15 37.54
C GLU A 207 34.30 13.41 38.74
N GLU A 208 34.91 12.23 38.53
CA GLU A 208 35.43 11.40 39.62
C GLU A 208 36.62 12.08 40.32
N THR A 209 36.48 12.25 41.64
CA THR A 209 37.52 12.80 42.53
C THR A 209 38.48 11.71 43.03
N SER A 210 37.97 10.49 43.21
CA SER A 210 38.72 9.33 43.70
C SER A 210 39.57 8.70 42.59
N ILE A 211 40.90 8.75 42.73
CA ILE A 211 41.84 8.24 41.74
C ILE A 211 41.69 6.74 41.45
N PRO A 212 41.57 5.84 42.45
CA PRO A 212 41.41 4.41 42.18
C PRO A 212 40.16 4.09 41.36
N LYS A 213 39.03 4.72 41.71
CA LYS A 213 37.76 4.55 40.98
C LYS A 213 37.86 5.09 39.55
N ARG A 214 38.53 6.22 39.37
CA ARG A 214 38.75 6.83 38.06
C ARG A 214 39.62 5.95 37.15
N LEU A 215 40.71 5.39 37.68
CA LEU A 215 41.54 4.43 36.94
C LEU A 215 40.74 3.19 36.53
N TYR A 216 39.89 2.68 37.42
CA TYR A 216 39.04 1.52 37.10
C TYR A 216 38.04 1.82 35.98
N LYS A 217 37.37 2.98 36.02
CA LYS A 217 36.48 3.46 34.96
C LYS A 217 37.23 3.57 33.62
N ALA A 218 38.40 4.21 33.60
CA ALA A 218 39.21 4.36 32.40
C ALA A 218 39.69 3.01 31.83
N LEU A 219 40.12 2.09 32.68
CA LEU A 219 40.52 0.74 32.27
C LEU A 219 39.35 -0.05 31.65
N SER A 220 38.14 0.09 32.20
CA SER A 220 36.94 -0.54 31.66
C SER A 220 36.65 -0.08 30.23
N LEU A 221 36.69 1.23 29.97
CA LEU A 221 36.50 1.78 28.63
C LEU A 221 37.59 1.32 27.65
N LEU A 222 38.85 1.31 28.08
CA LEU A 222 39.97 0.81 27.26
C LEU A 222 39.81 -0.67 26.90
N LYS A 223 39.32 -1.50 27.82
CA LYS A 223 39.03 -2.92 27.53
C LYS A 223 37.91 -3.07 26.50
N LYS A 224 36.84 -2.26 26.59
CA LYS A 224 35.77 -2.24 25.59
C LYS A 224 36.33 -1.89 24.20
N GLU A 225 37.14 -0.84 24.11
CA GLU A 225 37.76 -0.37 22.85
C GLU A 225 38.70 -1.43 22.24
N TYR A 226 39.47 -2.13 23.09
CA TYR A 226 40.34 -3.20 22.66
C TYR A 226 39.59 -4.37 21.99
N GLU A 227 38.47 -4.82 22.57
CA GLU A 227 37.65 -5.88 21.97
C GLU A 227 36.99 -5.42 20.66
N LEU A 228 36.56 -4.16 20.58
CA LEU A 228 36.02 -3.57 19.36
C LEU A 228 37.07 -3.54 18.23
N SER A 229 38.29 -3.09 18.53
CA SER A 229 39.42 -3.09 17.59
C SER A 229 39.73 -4.49 17.07
N LYS A 230 39.67 -5.51 17.94
CA LYS A 230 39.89 -6.91 17.58
C LYS A 230 38.80 -7.47 16.67
N LEU A 231 37.54 -7.08 16.89
CA LEU A 231 36.42 -7.46 16.02
C LEU A 231 36.56 -6.84 14.63
N GLN A 232 36.90 -5.55 14.55
CA GLN A 232 37.13 -4.85 13.27
C GLN A 232 38.22 -5.54 12.43
N GLN A 233 39.33 -5.94 13.06
CA GLN A 233 40.39 -6.66 12.37
C GLN A 233 39.94 -8.03 11.82
N ARG A 234 39.09 -8.76 12.56
CA ARG A 234 38.54 -10.04 12.11
C ARG A 234 37.61 -9.86 10.91
N LEU A 235 36.70 -8.89 10.96
CA LEU A 235 35.79 -8.57 9.86
C LEU A 235 36.54 -8.17 8.59
N GLY A 236 37.60 -7.37 8.71
CA GLY A 236 38.45 -7.00 7.58
C GLY A 236 39.03 -8.22 6.85
N ARG A 237 39.51 -9.22 7.59
CA ARG A 237 40.04 -10.47 7.00
C ARG A 237 38.97 -11.29 6.29
N GLU A 238 37.78 -11.44 6.87
CA GLU A 238 36.68 -12.19 6.25
C GLU A 238 36.20 -11.52 4.95
N VAL A 239 36.11 -10.20 4.93
CA VAL A 239 35.75 -9.44 3.72
C VAL A 239 36.80 -9.61 2.64
N GLU A 240 38.09 -9.51 2.96
CA GLU A 240 39.18 -9.75 2.01
C GLU A 240 39.15 -11.17 1.42
N GLU A 241 38.90 -12.20 2.23
CA GLU A 241 38.77 -13.58 1.77
C GLU A 241 37.59 -13.74 0.80
N LYS A 242 36.43 -13.15 1.12
CA LYS A 242 35.25 -13.19 0.26
C LYS A 242 35.48 -12.46 -1.06
N ILE A 243 36.17 -11.32 -1.04
CA ILE A 243 36.56 -10.60 -2.27
C ILE A 243 37.50 -11.46 -3.11
N LYS A 244 38.54 -12.05 -2.52
CA LYS A 244 39.49 -12.93 -3.23
C LYS A 244 38.77 -14.12 -3.89
N GLN A 245 37.84 -14.77 -3.19
CA GLN A 245 37.04 -15.86 -3.75
C GLN A 245 36.18 -15.40 -4.93
N THR A 246 35.56 -14.23 -4.82
CA THR A 246 34.71 -13.66 -5.87
C THR A 246 35.54 -13.30 -7.10
N HIS A 247 36.68 -12.63 -6.91
CA HIS A 247 37.62 -12.32 -7.99
C HIS A 247 38.16 -13.58 -8.68
N ARG A 248 38.49 -14.62 -7.90
CA ARG A 248 38.95 -15.91 -8.46
C ARG A 248 37.86 -16.58 -9.31
N LYS A 249 36.60 -16.59 -8.84
CA LYS A 249 35.48 -17.13 -9.62
C LYS A 249 35.26 -16.34 -10.92
N TYR A 250 35.31 -15.02 -10.86
CA TYR A 250 35.20 -14.16 -12.04
C TYR A 250 36.30 -14.50 -13.06
N LEU A 251 37.55 -14.59 -12.62
CA LEU A 251 38.68 -14.88 -13.50
C LEU A 251 38.59 -16.27 -14.14
N LEU A 252 38.15 -17.28 -13.37
CA LEU A 252 37.89 -18.62 -13.88
C LEU A 252 36.76 -18.63 -14.92
N GLN A 253 35.71 -17.84 -14.74
CA GLN A 253 34.63 -17.71 -15.72
C GLN A 253 35.09 -17.04 -17.01
N GLU A 254 35.90 -15.98 -16.92
CA GLU A 254 36.52 -15.35 -18.09
C GLU A 254 37.43 -16.32 -18.84
N GLN A 255 38.29 -17.04 -18.13
CA GLN A 255 39.15 -18.08 -18.73
C GLN A 255 38.32 -19.17 -19.39
N LEU A 256 37.25 -19.63 -18.76
CA LEU A 256 36.35 -20.64 -19.31
C LEU A 256 35.63 -20.11 -20.57
N LYS A 257 35.29 -18.82 -20.63
CA LYS A 257 34.74 -18.15 -21.81
C LYS A 257 35.76 -18.11 -22.96
N ILE A 258 37.01 -17.75 -22.67
CA ILE A 258 38.11 -17.74 -23.67
C ILE A 258 38.37 -19.17 -24.20
N ILE A 259 38.45 -20.16 -23.31
CA ILE A 259 38.65 -21.57 -23.68
C ILE A 259 37.50 -22.09 -24.55
N LYS A 260 36.24 -21.79 -24.20
CA LYS A 260 35.08 -22.18 -25.01
C LYS A 260 35.11 -21.58 -26.42
N LYS A 261 35.53 -20.31 -26.53
CA LYS A 261 35.71 -19.61 -27.80
C LYS A 261 36.82 -20.23 -28.66
N GLU A 262 37.96 -20.59 -28.04
CA GLU A 262 39.06 -21.27 -28.75
C GLU A 262 38.70 -22.70 -29.20
N LEU A 263 37.84 -23.41 -28.45
CA LEU A 263 37.42 -24.78 -28.76
C LEU A 263 36.37 -24.89 -29.88
N GLY A 264 35.87 -23.77 -30.42
CA GLY A 264 34.87 -23.77 -31.50
C GLY A 264 33.53 -24.40 -31.13
N LEU A 265 33.24 -24.54 -29.82
CA LEU A 265 31.99 -25.09 -29.28
C LEU A 265 30.89 -24.03 -29.11
N GLU A 266 31.14 -22.79 -29.53
CA GLU A 266 30.13 -21.74 -29.60
C GLU A 266 29.19 -22.01 -30.78
N LYS A 267 28.14 -22.81 -30.54
CA LYS A 267 26.82 -22.23 -30.83
C LYS A 267 26.59 -21.25 -29.71
N GLU A 268 26.60 -19.95 -29.99
CA GLU A 268 26.35 -18.97 -28.94
C GLU A 268 24.98 -19.27 -28.32
N ASP A 269 24.81 -19.11 -26.99
CA ASP A 269 23.48 -19.19 -26.37
C ASP A 269 22.48 -18.23 -27.07
N LYS A 270 23.02 -17.18 -27.72
CA LYS A 270 22.31 -16.25 -28.61
C LYS A 270 21.75 -16.94 -29.85
N ASP A 271 22.57 -17.67 -30.60
CA ASP A 271 22.16 -18.40 -31.79
C ASP A 271 21.04 -19.41 -31.47
N ALA A 272 21.13 -20.08 -30.33
CA ALA A 272 20.09 -21.02 -29.89
C ALA A 272 18.75 -20.32 -29.58
N ILE A 273 18.79 -19.11 -29.02
CA ILE A 273 17.58 -18.29 -28.75
C ILE A 273 16.98 -17.78 -30.07
N GLU A 274 17.81 -17.29 -30.99
CA GLU A 274 17.36 -16.84 -32.31
C GLU A 274 16.77 -17.99 -33.14
N GLU A 275 17.43 -19.15 -33.17
CA GLU A 275 16.95 -20.34 -33.87
C GLU A 275 15.59 -20.78 -33.33
N LYS A 276 15.41 -20.75 -32.00
CA LYS A 276 14.12 -21.05 -31.35
C LYS A 276 13.00 -20.09 -31.75
N PHE A 277 13.28 -18.79 -31.84
CA PHE A 277 12.27 -17.81 -32.28
C PHE A 277 11.93 -17.99 -33.76
N ARG A 278 12.94 -18.22 -34.61
CA ARG A 278 12.72 -18.51 -36.03
C ARG A 278 11.93 -19.80 -36.25
N GLU A 279 12.18 -20.84 -35.45
CA GLU A 279 11.43 -22.09 -35.52
C GLU A 279 9.94 -21.89 -35.24
N ARG A 280 9.59 -21.08 -34.23
CA ARG A 280 8.17 -20.75 -33.94
C ARG A 280 7.50 -19.98 -35.08
N LEU A 281 8.24 -19.11 -35.77
CA LEU A 281 7.71 -18.28 -36.85
C LEU A 281 7.45 -19.08 -38.14
N LYS A 282 8.16 -20.19 -38.38
CA LYS A 282 8.01 -21.00 -39.61
C LYS A 282 6.60 -21.55 -39.81
N GLU A 283 5.87 -21.83 -38.73
CA GLU A 283 4.51 -22.38 -38.77
C GLU A 283 3.42 -21.31 -38.82
N LEU A 284 3.76 -20.03 -38.65
CA LEU A 284 2.81 -18.93 -38.50
C LEU A 284 2.78 -18.04 -39.75
N ILE A 285 1.60 -17.47 -40.05
CA ILE A 285 1.44 -16.51 -41.15
C ILE A 285 1.45 -15.12 -40.53
N VAL A 286 2.64 -14.54 -40.44
CA VAL A 286 2.86 -13.22 -39.83
C VAL A 286 2.66 -12.11 -40.86
N PRO A 287 1.90 -11.04 -40.55
CA PRO A 287 1.79 -9.89 -41.44
C PRO A 287 3.15 -9.20 -41.68
N LYS A 288 3.36 -8.65 -42.88
CA LYS A 288 4.65 -8.05 -43.29
C LYS A 288 5.18 -7.02 -42.30
N HIS A 289 4.34 -6.08 -41.87
CA HIS A 289 4.74 -5.04 -40.92
C HIS A 289 5.18 -5.59 -39.56
N VAL A 290 4.63 -6.72 -39.11
CA VAL A 290 5.06 -7.40 -37.87
C VAL A 290 6.37 -8.15 -38.10
N MET A 291 6.51 -8.79 -39.26
CA MET A 291 7.73 -9.52 -39.63
C MET A 291 8.93 -8.58 -39.69
N ASP A 292 8.77 -7.39 -40.28
CA ASP A 292 9.82 -6.36 -40.35
C ASP A 292 10.29 -5.97 -38.93
N VAL A 293 9.36 -5.75 -38.00
CA VAL A 293 9.68 -5.43 -36.58
C VAL A 293 10.37 -6.60 -35.87
N ILE A 294 9.94 -7.84 -36.14
CA ILE A 294 10.57 -9.04 -35.57
C ILE A 294 12.00 -9.18 -36.07
N ASP A 295 12.25 -8.96 -37.37
CA ASP A 295 13.58 -9.07 -37.96
C ASP A 295 14.52 -7.96 -37.44
N GLU A 296 14.03 -6.73 -37.29
CA GLU A 296 14.77 -5.63 -36.66
C GLU A 296 15.18 -5.95 -35.22
N GLU A 297 14.25 -6.46 -34.41
CA GLU A 297 14.50 -6.77 -33.00
C GLU A 297 15.34 -8.04 -32.81
N LEU A 298 15.26 -9.02 -33.73
CA LEU A 298 16.19 -10.16 -33.79
C LEU A 298 17.62 -9.70 -34.09
N ASN A 299 17.80 -8.84 -35.11
CA ASN A 299 19.12 -8.27 -35.42
C ASN A 299 19.69 -7.48 -34.23
N LYS A 300 18.83 -6.75 -33.51
CA LYS A 300 19.21 -6.03 -32.29
C LYS A 300 19.61 -6.98 -31.16
N LEU A 301 18.88 -8.08 -30.97
CA LEU A 301 19.19 -9.09 -29.96
C LEU A 301 20.59 -9.71 -30.17
N GLY A 302 20.96 -10.01 -31.42
CA GLY A 302 22.28 -10.55 -31.76
C GLY A 302 23.43 -9.60 -31.38
N LEU A 303 23.23 -8.29 -31.62
CA LEU A 303 24.22 -7.24 -31.31
C LEU A 303 24.39 -6.97 -29.80
N LEU A 304 23.32 -7.13 -29.01
CA LEU A 304 23.32 -6.80 -27.58
C LEU A 304 24.11 -7.81 -26.75
N ASP A 305 24.77 -7.35 -25.68
CA ASP A 305 25.46 -8.24 -24.73
C ASP A 305 24.45 -8.93 -23.78
N ASN A 306 24.68 -10.20 -23.46
CA ASN A 306 23.79 -11.04 -22.65
C ASN A 306 23.57 -10.49 -21.23
N HIS A 307 24.52 -9.71 -20.71
CA HIS A 307 24.45 -9.10 -19.38
C HIS A 307 23.71 -7.75 -19.36
N SER A 308 23.34 -7.20 -20.53
CA SER A 308 22.61 -5.94 -20.61
C SER A 308 21.14 -6.10 -20.19
N SER A 309 20.60 -5.09 -19.50
CA SER A 309 19.16 -5.02 -19.21
C SER A 309 18.33 -4.95 -20.50
N GLU A 310 18.86 -4.33 -21.56
CA GLU A 310 18.21 -4.24 -22.86
C GLU A 310 18.09 -5.60 -23.57
N PHE A 311 19.06 -6.49 -23.36
CA PHE A 311 19.00 -7.86 -23.91
C PHE A 311 17.81 -8.62 -23.33
N ASN A 312 17.59 -8.54 -22.01
CA ASN A 312 16.46 -9.19 -21.36
C ASN A 312 15.11 -8.59 -21.79
N VAL A 313 15.04 -7.26 -21.94
CA VAL A 313 13.81 -6.59 -22.42
C VAL A 313 13.49 -7.01 -23.86
N THR A 314 14.48 -7.00 -24.75
CA THR A 314 14.32 -7.37 -26.17
C THR A 314 13.98 -8.85 -26.33
N ARG A 315 14.62 -9.73 -25.56
CA ARG A 315 14.30 -11.15 -25.51
C ARG A 315 12.86 -11.40 -25.07
N ASN A 316 12.41 -10.72 -24.01
CA ASN A 316 11.03 -10.87 -23.52
C ASN A 316 10.03 -10.35 -24.54
N TYR A 317 10.33 -9.23 -25.20
CA TYR A 317 9.52 -8.66 -26.26
C TYR A 317 9.37 -9.64 -27.44
N LEU A 318 10.48 -10.20 -27.92
CA LEU A 318 10.48 -11.24 -28.97
C LEU A 318 9.75 -12.51 -28.53
N ASP A 319 9.86 -12.93 -27.26
CA ASP A 319 9.07 -14.08 -26.76
C ASP A 319 7.56 -13.80 -26.81
N TRP A 320 7.13 -12.58 -26.49
CA TRP A 320 5.73 -12.20 -26.61
C TRP A 320 5.27 -12.16 -28.07
N LEU A 321 6.00 -11.47 -28.95
CA LEU A 321 5.66 -11.38 -30.38
C LEU A 321 5.61 -12.75 -31.08
N THR A 322 6.59 -13.62 -30.81
CA THR A 322 6.67 -14.98 -31.41
C THR A 322 5.70 -15.97 -30.77
N SER A 323 5.09 -15.66 -29.62
CA SER A 323 4.09 -16.51 -28.97
C SER A 323 2.66 -16.19 -29.41
N ILE A 324 2.43 -15.06 -30.08
CA ILE A 324 1.11 -14.69 -30.60
C ILE A 324 0.79 -15.60 -31.80
N PRO A 325 -0.42 -16.16 -31.88
CA PRO A 325 -0.80 -17.15 -32.88
C PRO A 325 -1.12 -16.53 -34.25
N TRP A 326 -0.18 -15.80 -34.84
CA TRP A 326 -0.38 -15.11 -36.13
C TRP A 326 -0.84 -16.05 -37.25
N GLY A 327 -1.96 -15.72 -37.88
CA GLY A 327 -2.59 -16.48 -38.96
C GLY A 327 -3.22 -17.81 -38.54
N LYS A 328 -3.21 -18.16 -37.24
CA LYS A 328 -3.73 -19.43 -36.75
C LYS A 328 -5.14 -19.25 -36.16
N CYS A 329 -6.14 -19.70 -36.90
CA CYS A 329 -7.54 -19.69 -36.46
C CYS A 329 -8.00 -21.12 -36.08
N SER A 330 -8.88 -21.23 -35.08
CA SER A 330 -9.64 -22.45 -34.82
C SER A 330 -10.63 -22.72 -35.95
N GLU A 331 -10.87 -23.99 -36.26
CA GLU A 331 -11.95 -24.40 -37.16
C GLU A 331 -13.31 -24.12 -36.53
N GLU A 332 -14.06 -23.21 -37.13
CA GLU A 332 -15.37 -22.79 -36.63
C GLU A 332 -16.46 -23.74 -37.06
N ASN A 333 -17.31 -24.15 -36.11
CA ASN A 333 -18.50 -24.91 -36.41
C ASN A 333 -19.75 -24.01 -36.34
N LEU A 334 -20.33 -23.72 -37.50
CA LEU A 334 -21.54 -22.89 -37.63
C LEU A 334 -22.81 -23.74 -37.83
N GLU A 335 -22.78 -25.01 -37.46
CA GLU A 335 -23.92 -25.92 -37.60
C GLU A 335 -24.97 -25.68 -36.51
N LEU A 336 -26.15 -25.19 -36.91
CA LEU A 336 -27.25 -24.87 -35.99
C LEU A 336 -27.78 -26.08 -35.22
N THR A 337 -27.83 -27.25 -35.84
CA THR A 337 -28.27 -28.52 -35.21
C THR A 337 -27.38 -28.89 -34.03
N ARG A 338 -26.07 -28.82 -34.21
CA ARG A 338 -25.10 -29.03 -33.14
C ARG A 338 -25.18 -27.95 -32.07
N ALA A 339 -25.26 -26.67 -32.47
CA ALA A 339 -25.34 -25.56 -31.52
C ALA A 339 -26.56 -25.70 -30.61
N ARG A 340 -27.73 -26.07 -31.17
CA ARG A 340 -28.94 -26.33 -30.40
C ARG A 340 -28.75 -27.49 -29.42
N ALA A 341 -28.16 -28.60 -29.85
CA ALA A 341 -27.91 -29.75 -29.00
C ALA A 341 -27.01 -29.41 -27.80
N VAL A 342 -25.91 -28.67 -28.03
CA VAL A 342 -24.99 -28.24 -26.96
C VAL A 342 -25.67 -27.28 -25.97
N LEU A 343 -26.47 -26.32 -26.46
CA LEU A 343 -27.18 -25.38 -25.60
C LEU A 343 -28.25 -26.07 -24.74
N GLU A 344 -28.95 -27.08 -25.26
CA GLU A 344 -29.92 -27.88 -24.50
C GLU A 344 -29.25 -28.84 -23.50
N GLU A 345 -28.09 -29.39 -23.85
CA GLU A 345 -27.30 -30.23 -22.96
C GLU A 345 -26.86 -29.44 -21.73
N ASP A 346 -26.25 -28.26 -21.93
CA ASP A 346 -25.61 -27.49 -20.86
C ASP A 346 -26.57 -26.64 -20.03
N HIS A 347 -27.75 -26.25 -20.57
CA HIS A 347 -28.68 -25.33 -19.92
C HIS A 347 -30.13 -25.82 -19.98
N TYR A 348 -30.80 -25.82 -18.83
CA TYR A 348 -32.24 -26.09 -18.73
C TYR A 348 -33.05 -24.79 -18.90
N GLY A 349 -34.14 -24.86 -19.68
CA GLY A 349 -35.01 -23.72 -19.96
C GLY A 349 -34.32 -22.64 -20.79
N MET A 350 -34.62 -21.37 -20.51
CA MET A 350 -34.09 -20.19 -21.23
C MET A 350 -34.37 -20.17 -22.73
N ASP A 351 -35.56 -20.60 -23.14
CA ASP A 351 -35.91 -20.76 -24.56
C ASP A 351 -35.70 -19.47 -25.36
N ASP A 352 -36.07 -18.32 -24.78
CA ASP A 352 -35.88 -17.00 -25.41
C ASP A 352 -34.40 -16.68 -25.62
N VAL A 353 -33.54 -16.95 -24.63
CA VAL A 353 -32.09 -16.68 -24.71
C VAL A 353 -31.44 -17.62 -25.73
N LYS A 354 -31.78 -18.91 -25.70
CA LYS A 354 -31.27 -19.91 -26.65
C LYS A 354 -31.67 -19.55 -28.08
N LYS A 355 -32.92 -19.14 -28.29
CA LYS A 355 -33.41 -18.70 -29.60
C LYS A 355 -32.62 -17.51 -30.15
N ARG A 356 -32.37 -16.49 -29.32
CA ARG A 356 -31.55 -15.32 -29.69
C ARG A 356 -30.12 -15.71 -30.07
N ILE A 357 -29.51 -16.63 -29.33
CA ILE A 357 -28.17 -17.16 -29.65
C ILE A 357 -28.18 -17.88 -31.00
N LEU A 358 -29.18 -18.71 -31.27
CA LEU A 358 -29.31 -19.41 -32.55
C LEU A 358 -29.54 -18.44 -33.71
N GLU A 359 -30.32 -17.37 -33.52
CA GLU A 359 -30.48 -16.28 -34.50
C GLU A 359 -29.14 -15.60 -34.80
N PHE A 360 -28.33 -15.32 -33.77
CA PHE A 360 -26.98 -14.76 -33.93
C PHE A 360 -26.04 -15.70 -34.73
N ILE A 361 -26.06 -17.00 -34.42
CA ILE A 361 -25.24 -17.99 -35.14
C ILE A 361 -25.70 -18.10 -36.60
N ALA A 362 -27.01 -18.07 -36.87
CA ALA A 362 -27.55 -18.13 -38.22
C ALA A 362 -27.14 -16.91 -39.06
N VAL A 363 -27.18 -15.70 -38.47
CA VAL A 363 -26.69 -14.48 -39.15
C VAL A 363 -25.19 -14.57 -39.43
N SER A 364 -24.41 -15.09 -38.48
CA SER A 364 -22.96 -15.29 -38.64
C SER A 364 -22.63 -16.28 -39.77
N GLN A 365 -23.43 -17.36 -39.88
CA GLN A 365 -23.30 -18.35 -40.96
C GLN A 365 -23.55 -17.72 -42.34
N LEU A 366 -24.56 -16.84 -42.46
CA LEU A 366 -24.85 -16.14 -43.72
C LEU A 366 -23.78 -15.12 -44.08
N ARG A 367 -23.18 -14.45 -43.09
CA ARG A 367 -22.10 -13.47 -43.31
C ARG A 367 -20.75 -14.11 -43.63
N GLY A 368 -20.57 -15.40 -43.35
CA GLY A 368 -19.27 -16.09 -43.47
C GLY A 368 -18.20 -15.56 -42.50
N SER A 369 -18.59 -14.71 -41.56
CA SER A 369 -17.75 -14.17 -40.48
C SER A 369 -18.64 -13.86 -39.28
N THR A 370 -18.11 -14.01 -38.07
CA THR A 370 -18.79 -13.63 -36.82
C THR A 370 -18.72 -12.13 -36.53
N GLN A 371 -18.42 -11.30 -37.53
CA GLN A 371 -18.39 -9.85 -37.36
C GLN A 371 -19.83 -9.33 -37.21
N GLY A 372 -20.16 -8.83 -36.02
CA GLY A 372 -21.53 -8.45 -35.65
C GLY A 372 -21.57 -7.61 -34.37
N LYS A 373 -22.79 -7.26 -33.95
CA LYS A 373 -23.02 -6.59 -32.66
C LYS A 373 -22.56 -7.48 -31.52
N ILE A 374 -21.97 -6.87 -30.49
CA ILE A 374 -21.46 -7.58 -29.31
C ILE A 374 -22.63 -8.06 -28.46
N LEU A 375 -22.60 -9.31 -28.02
CA LEU A 375 -23.65 -9.83 -27.15
C LEU A 375 -23.39 -9.40 -25.71
N CYS A 376 -24.39 -8.81 -25.05
CA CYS A 376 -24.33 -8.47 -23.63
C CYS A 376 -25.46 -9.16 -22.86
N PHE A 377 -25.11 -10.12 -22.01
CA PHE A 377 -26.07 -10.80 -21.14
C PHE A 377 -26.23 -10.03 -19.82
N TYR A 378 -27.45 -9.56 -19.53
CA TYR A 378 -27.75 -8.89 -18.26
C TYR A 378 -28.79 -9.64 -17.42
N GLY A 379 -28.89 -9.33 -16.13
CA GLY A 379 -29.85 -9.99 -15.22
C GLY A 379 -29.34 -10.19 -13.78
N PRO A 380 -30.06 -10.91 -12.91
CA PRO A 380 -29.59 -11.18 -11.55
C PRO A 380 -28.31 -12.04 -11.51
N PRO A 381 -27.53 -12.01 -10.42
CA PRO A 381 -26.38 -12.90 -10.27
C PRO A 381 -26.82 -14.36 -10.11
N GLY A 382 -26.02 -15.29 -10.64
CA GLY A 382 -26.26 -16.73 -10.49
C GLY A 382 -27.30 -17.34 -11.44
N VAL A 383 -27.69 -16.62 -12.50
CA VAL A 383 -28.59 -17.10 -13.57
C VAL A 383 -27.85 -17.78 -14.74
N GLY A 384 -26.57 -18.13 -14.57
CA GLY A 384 -25.83 -18.92 -15.57
C GLY A 384 -25.20 -18.16 -16.75
N LYS A 385 -25.20 -16.81 -16.78
CA LYS A 385 -24.65 -16.02 -17.90
C LYS A 385 -23.24 -16.41 -18.37
N THR A 386 -22.31 -16.55 -17.41
CA THR A 386 -20.93 -17.00 -17.69
C THR A 386 -20.89 -18.42 -18.27
N SER A 387 -21.81 -19.28 -17.83
CA SER A 387 -21.94 -20.66 -18.32
C SER A 387 -22.49 -20.69 -19.74
N ILE A 388 -23.46 -19.84 -20.07
CA ILE A 388 -23.99 -19.68 -21.43
C ILE A 388 -22.88 -19.29 -22.41
N ALA A 389 -22.04 -18.32 -22.06
CA ALA A 389 -20.91 -17.92 -22.89
C ALA A 389 -19.93 -19.09 -23.16
N ARG A 390 -19.70 -19.95 -22.16
CA ARG A 390 -18.88 -21.15 -22.33
C ARG A 390 -19.53 -22.17 -23.27
N SER A 391 -20.84 -22.36 -23.18
CA SER A 391 -21.58 -23.24 -24.09
C SER A 391 -21.58 -22.71 -25.52
N ILE A 392 -21.63 -21.38 -25.73
CA ILE A 392 -21.46 -20.77 -27.04
C ILE A 392 -20.07 -21.08 -27.62
N ALA A 393 -19.01 -20.96 -26.81
CA ALA A 393 -17.65 -21.31 -27.24
C ALA A 393 -17.56 -22.80 -27.65
N ARG A 394 -18.13 -23.71 -26.84
CA ARG A 394 -18.19 -25.16 -27.13
C ARG A 394 -19.01 -25.48 -28.39
N ALA A 395 -20.11 -24.77 -28.61
CA ALA A 395 -20.96 -24.92 -29.79
C ALA A 395 -20.23 -24.50 -31.07
N LEU A 396 -19.54 -23.35 -31.02
CA LEU A 396 -18.81 -22.78 -32.15
C LEU A 396 -17.42 -23.40 -32.38
N ASN A 397 -16.97 -24.28 -31.47
CA ASN A 397 -15.63 -24.85 -31.46
C ASN A 397 -14.51 -23.78 -31.38
N ARG A 398 -14.75 -22.75 -30.57
CA ARG A 398 -13.78 -21.68 -30.32
C ARG A 398 -13.15 -21.82 -28.94
N GLU A 399 -11.88 -21.44 -28.84
CA GLU A 399 -11.20 -21.37 -27.54
C GLU A 399 -11.85 -20.31 -26.65
N TYR A 400 -12.04 -20.65 -25.37
CA TYR A 400 -12.74 -19.82 -24.42
C TYR A 400 -11.76 -19.12 -23.48
N PHE A 401 -11.86 -17.79 -23.38
CA PHE A 401 -11.12 -17.00 -22.41
C PHE A 401 -12.06 -16.08 -21.63
N ARG A 402 -11.81 -15.93 -20.33
CA ARG A 402 -12.60 -15.06 -19.45
C ARG A 402 -11.69 -14.15 -18.65
N PHE A 403 -12.05 -12.88 -18.58
CA PHE A 403 -11.53 -11.94 -17.59
C PHE A 403 -12.65 -11.04 -17.04
N SER A 404 -12.52 -10.61 -15.78
CA SER A 404 -13.44 -9.63 -15.19
C SER A 404 -12.87 -8.22 -15.35
N VAL A 405 -13.75 -7.27 -15.66
CA VAL A 405 -13.49 -5.83 -15.63
C VAL A 405 -14.04 -5.14 -14.38
N GLY A 406 -14.71 -5.90 -13.51
CA GLY A 406 -15.22 -5.41 -12.25
C GLY A 406 -14.10 -4.94 -11.32
N GLY A 407 -14.14 -3.66 -10.94
CA GLY A 407 -13.12 -3.05 -10.09
C GLY A 407 -11.83 -2.66 -10.81
N MET A 408 -11.76 -2.79 -12.13
CA MET A 408 -10.64 -2.26 -12.91
C MET A 408 -10.68 -0.73 -12.91
N THR A 409 -9.54 -0.12 -12.60
CA THR A 409 -9.37 1.34 -12.56
C THR A 409 -8.30 1.85 -13.53
N ASP A 410 -7.39 0.98 -13.98
CA ASP A 410 -6.28 1.33 -14.86
C ASP A 410 -6.49 0.80 -16.29
N VAL A 411 -6.22 1.65 -17.27
CA VAL A 411 -6.22 1.35 -18.70
C VAL A 411 -5.11 0.36 -19.06
N ALA A 412 -3.99 0.37 -18.31
CA ALA A 412 -2.84 -0.49 -18.59
C ALA A 412 -3.14 -1.98 -18.40
N GLU A 413 -4.15 -2.36 -17.63
CA GLU A 413 -4.57 -3.76 -17.55
C GLU A 413 -5.15 -4.28 -18.88
N ILE A 414 -5.75 -3.38 -19.68
CA ILE A 414 -6.36 -3.72 -20.97
C ILE A 414 -5.33 -3.56 -22.10
N LYS A 415 -4.66 -2.41 -22.17
CA LYS A 415 -3.71 -2.04 -23.23
C LYS A 415 -2.24 -2.39 -22.94
N GLY A 416 -1.91 -2.86 -21.74
CA GLY A 416 -0.54 -3.10 -21.31
C GLY A 416 0.20 -1.84 -20.87
N HIS A 417 1.38 -2.06 -20.31
CA HIS A 417 2.34 -1.03 -19.95
C HIS A 417 3.35 -0.81 -21.08
N ARG A 418 3.86 0.43 -21.21
CA ARG A 418 4.98 0.71 -22.12
C ARG A 418 6.21 -0.10 -21.70
N ARG A 419 6.94 -0.65 -22.70
CA ARG A 419 8.17 -1.45 -22.50
C ARG A 419 9.25 -0.79 -21.64
N THR A 420 9.25 0.54 -21.57
CA THR A 420 10.21 1.34 -20.79
C THR A 420 10.04 1.18 -19.27
N TYR A 421 8.89 0.69 -18.81
CA TYR A 421 8.64 0.50 -17.38
C TYR A 421 9.25 -0.79 -16.84
N VAL A 422 9.82 -0.72 -15.63
CA VAL A 422 10.33 -1.89 -14.92
C VAL A 422 9.16 -2.82 -14.61
N GLY A 423 9.23 -4.07 -15.08
CA GLY A 423 8.14 -5.04 -14.92
C GLY A 423 6.95 -4.83 -15.87
N ALA A 424 7.15 -4.12 -16.99
CA ALA A 424 6.11 -3.94 -17.99
C ALA A 424 5.55 -5.27 -18.49
N MET A 425 4.22 -5.34 -18.55
CA MET A 425 3.47 -6.52 -19.01
C MET A 425 2.51 -6.10 -20.14
N PRO A 426 2.28 -6.97 -21.14
CA PRO A 426 1.24 -6.78 -22.13
C PRO A 426 -0.16 -6.81 -21.52
N GLY A 427 -1.12 -6.22 -22.20
CA GLY A 427 -2.52 -6.20 -21.79
C GLY A 427 -3.17 -7.58 -21.72
N LYS A 428 -4.30 -7.69 -21.03
CA LYS A 428 -5.06 -8.95 -20.88
C LYS A 428 -5.44 -9.59 -22.23
N ILE A 429 -5.63 -8.80 -23.28
CA ILE A 429 -5.98 -9.28 -24.61
C ILE A 429 -4.82 -10.03 -25.26
N ILE A 430 -3.59 -9.49 -25.19
CA ILE A 430 -2.40 -10.18 -25.70
C ILE A 430 -2.14 -11.45 -24.89
N GLN A 431 -2.34 -11.40 -23.58
CA GLN A 431 -2.26 -12.59 -22.73
C GLN A 431 -3.32 -13.64 -23.07
N CYS A 432 -4.52 -13.22 -23.48
CA CYS A 432 -5.57 -14.10 -23.98
C CYS A 432 -5.08 -14.85 -25.23
N LEU A 433 -4.63 -14.13 -26.25
CA LEU A 433 -4.14 -14.72 -27.51
C LEU A 433 -2.99 -15.71 -27.28
N LYS A 434 -2.05 -15.38 -26.37
CA LYS A 434 -0.96 -16.31 -25.99
C LYS A 434 -1.48 -17.58 -25.31
N LYS A 435 -2.53 -17.49 -24.48
CA LYS A 435 -3.10 -18.64 -23.77
C LYS A 435 -3.96 -19.51 -24.66
N THR A 436 -4.81 -18.91 -25.50
CA THR A 436 -5.71 -19.63 -26.41
C THR A 436 -5.00 -20.17 -27.64
N LYS A 437 -3.85 -19.58 -28.03
CA LYS A 437 -3.05 -19.97 -29.20
C LYS A 437 -3.85 -19.94 -30.53
N THR A 438 -4.87 -19.09 -30.59
CA THR A 438 -5.77 -18.89 -31.72
C THR A 438 -6.12 -17.40 -31.88
N GLU A 439 -6.35 -16.92 -33.11
CA GLU A 439 -6.74 -15.53 -33.41
C GLU A 439 -8.23 -15.23 -33.25
N ASN A 440 -9.07 -16.28 -33.29
CA ASN A 440 -10.53 -16.16 -33.21
C ASN A 440 -11.14 -16.74 -31.91
N PRO A 441 -10.55 -16.53 -30.71
CA PRO A 441 -11.15 -17.00 -29.48
C PRO A 441 -12.48 -16.29 -29.19
N LEU A 442 -13.26 -16.90 -28.31
CA LEU A 442 -14.39 -16.25 -27.65
C LEU A 442 -13.89 -15.66 -26.33
N ILE A 443 -13.96 -14.34 -26.22
CA ILE A 443 -13.56 -13.58 -25.04
C ILE A 443 -14.80 -13.13 -24.27
N LEU A 444 -14.94 -13.63 -23.04
CA LEU A 444 -15.95 -13.18 -22.08
C LEU A 444 -15.41 -12.06 -21.20
N ILE A 445 -16.02 -10.89 -21.30
CA ILE A 445 -15.77 -9.71 -20.47
C ILE A 445 -16.82 -9.70 -19.34
N ASP A 446 -16.40 -10.07 -18.13
CA ASP A 446 -17.30 -10.21 -16.99
C ASP A 446 -17.42 -8.92 -16.18
N GLU A 447 -18.63 -8.63 -15.67
CA GLU A 447 -18.94 -7.49 -14.80
C GLU A 447 -18.67 -6.11 -15.42
N VAL A 448 -19.08 -5.88 -16.68
CA VAL A 448 -18.95 -4.57 -17.36
C VAL A 448 -19.72 -3.44 -16.67
N ASP A 449 -20.69 -3.79 -15.83
CA ASP A 449 -21.48 -2.87 -15.01
C ASP A 449 -20.71 -2.31 -13.81
N LYS A 450 -19.54 -2.86 -13.48
CA LYS A 450 -18.72 -2.51 -12.30
C LYS A 450 -17.37 -1.89 -12.67
N ILE A 451 -17.26 -1.31 -13.85
CA ILE A 451 -16.06 -0.60 -14.29
C ILE A 451 -15.85 0.64 -13.39
N GLY A 452 -14.68 0.73 -12.76
CA GLY A 452 -14.33 1.85 -11.88
C GLY A 452 -13.89 3.07 -12.70
N ARG A 453 -14.24 4.27 -12.23
CA ARG A 453 -13.66 5.51 -12.75
C ARG A 453 -12.34 5.78 -12.02
N GLY A 454 -11.22 5.52 -12.67
CA GLY A 454 -9.88 5.81 -12.14
C GLY A 454 -9.42 7.24 -12.42
N TYR A 455 -8.43 7.71 -11.66
CA TYR A 455 -7.76 8.99 -11.91
C TYR A 455 -6.78 8.95 -13.10
N GLN A 456 -6.29 7.76 -13.48
CA GLN A 456 -5.27 7.55 -14.53
C GLN A 456 -5.85 7.29 -15.93
N GLY A 457 -7.14 7.53 -16.14
CA GLY A 457 -7.83 7.32 -17.40
C GLY A 457 -9.12 6.53 -17.21
N ASP A 458 -9.99 6.57 -18.22
CA ASP A 458 -11.24 5.82 -18.19
C ASP A 458 -11.05 4.46 -18.88
N PRO A 459 -11.02 3.33 -18.15
CA PRO A 459 -10.93 1.99 -18.75
C PRO A 459 -12.08 1.70 -19.74
N SER A 460 -13.21 2.42 -19.65
CA SER A 460 -14.29 2.31 -20.64
C SER A 460 -13.84 2.72 -22.05
N SER A 461 -12.92 3.69 -22.16
CA SER A 461 -12.38 4.14 -23.46
C SER A 461 -11.53 3.07 -24.14
N ALA A 462 -10.73 2.33 -23.37
CA ALA A 462 -9.95 1.22 -23.89
C ALA A 462 -10.83 0.03 -24.31
N LEU A 463 -11.94 -0.20 -23.59
CA LEU A 463 -12.93 -1.19 -24.01
C LEU A 463 -13.66 -0.75 -25.28
N LEU A 464 -13.93 0.55 -25.46
CA LEU A 464 -14.54 1.05 -26.69
C LEU A 464 -13.67 0.76 -27.91
N GLU A 465 -12.37 1.04 -27.83
CA GLU A 465 -11.42 0.74 -28.92
C GLU A 465 -11.33 -0.75 -29.24
N LEU A 466 -11.42 -1.62 -28.22
CA LEU A 466 -11.45 -3.07 -28.41
C LEU A 466 -12.73 -3.59 -29.04
N LEU A 467 -13.85 -3.00 -28.65
CA LEU A 467 -15.19 -3.47 -29.00
C LEU A 467 -15.70 -2.84 -30.30
N ASP A 468 -15.14 -1.72 -30.72
CA ASP A 468 -15.53 -1.05 -31.96
C ASP A 468 -15.03 -1.83 -33.19
N PRO A 469 -15.93 -2.33 -34.07
CA PRO A 469 -15.53 -3.03 -35.29
C PRO A 469 -14.68 -2.20 -36.25
N GLU A 470 -14.74 -0.86 -36.17
CA GLU A 470 -13.92 0.02 -37.01
C GLU A 470 -12.49 0.19 -36.49
N GLN A 471 -12.26 -0.02 -35.19
CA GLN A 471 -10.95 0.19 -34.56
C GLN A 471 -10.24 -1.12 -34.21
N ASN A 472 -11.00 -2.19 -33.94
CA ASN A 472 -10.46 -3.45 -33.44
C ASN A 472 -9.52 -4.19 -34.40
N SER A 473 -9.53 -3.88 -35.71
CA SER A 473 -8.59 -4.44 -36.68
C SER A 473 -7.16 -3.92 -36.50
N ASN A 474 -7.01 -2.75 -35.88
CA ASN A 474 -5.73 -2.08 -35.64
C ASN A 474 -5.53 -1.79 -34.15
N PHE A 475 -5.91 -2.72 -33.28
CA PHE A 475 -5.76 -2.53 -31.84
C PHE A 475 -4.29 -2.40 -31.45
N LEU A 476 -3.94 -1.31 -30.76
CA LEU A 476 -2.57 -1.02 -30.37
C LEU A 476 -2.37 -1.26 -28.87
N ASP A 477 -1.62 -2.31 -28.55
CA ASP A 477 -1.14 -2.59 -27.19
C ASP A 477 0.15 -1.78 -26.92
N HIS A 478 0.21 -1.09 -25.78
CA HIS A 478 1.33 -0.22 -25.41
C HIS A 478 2.65 -0.97 -25.18
N TYR A 479 2.58 -2.27 -24.89
CA TYR A 479 3.77 -3.10 -24.73
C TYR A 479 4.27 -3.62 -26.08
N LEU A 480 3.36 -4.07 -26.95
CA LEU A 480 3.75 -4.60 -28.26
C LEU A 480 4.13 -3.50 -29.26
N ASP A 481 3.45 -2.36 -29.21
CA ASP A 481 3.62 -1.24 -30.15
C ASP A 481 3.44 -1.63 -31.63
N VAL A 482 2.63 -2.67 -31.88
CA VAL A 482 2.32 -3.22 -33.19
C VAL A 482 0.80 -3.44 -33.24
N PRO A 483 0.13 -3.11 -34.37
CA PRO A 483 -1.31 -3.32 -34.48
C PRO A 483 -1.65 -4.82 -34.51
N VAL A 484 -2.61 -5.21 -33.68
CA VAL A 484 -3.12 -6.58 -33.60
C VAL A 484 -4.56 -6.59 -34.10
N ASP A 485 -4.86 -7.50 -35.04
CA ASP A 485 -6.21 -7.68 -35.58
C ASP A 485 -7.07 -8.49 -34.61
N LEU A 486 -8.02 -7.82 -33.97
CA LEU A 486 -9.02 -8.44 -33.09
C LEU A 486 -10.39 -8.61 -33.76
N SER A 487 -10.50 -8.32 -35.05
CA SER A 487 -11.78 -8.34 -35.77
C SER A 487 -12.39 -9.74 -35.90
N LYS A 488 -11.60 -10.81 -35.70
CA LYS A 488 -12.04 -12.22 -35.70
C LYS A 488 -12.50 -12.71 -34.32
N VAL A 489 -12.18 -11.96 -33.26
CA VAL A 489 -12.50 -12.31 -31.88
C VAL A 489 -14.00 -12.12 -31.65
N LEU A 490 -14.65 -13.09 -31.01
CA LEU A 490 -16.04 -12.95 -30.58
C LEU A 490 -16.07 -12.44 -29.13
N PHE A 491 -16.55 -11.21 -28.94
CA PHE A 491 -16.72 -10.62 -27.62
C PHE A 491 -18.13 -10.88 -27.07
N ILE A 492 -18.18 -11.36 -25.82
CA ILE A 492 -19.41 -11.48 -25.04
C ILE A 492 -19.20 -10.72 -23.74
N CYS A 493 -20.17 -9.88 -23.37
CA CYS A 493 -20.17 -9.12 -22.13
C CYS A 493 -21.21 -9.67 -21.16
N THR A 494 -20.95 -9.59 -19.86
CA THR A 494 -21.94 -9.85 -18.81
C THR A 494 -22.05 -8.68 -17.86
N ALA A 495 -23.29 -8.30 -17.53
CA ALA A 495 -23.62 -7.21 -16.61
C ALA A 495 -24.71 -7.66 -15.65
N ASN A 496 -24.84 -7.08 -14.46
CA ASN A 496 -26.02 -7.32 -13.62
C ASN A 496 -27.10 -6.28 -13.88
N VAL A 497 -26.70 -5.01 -13.95
CA VAL A 497 -27.59 -3.87 -14.19
C VAL A 497 -27.18 -3.17 -15.49
N THR A 498 -28.14 -2.81 -16.33
CA THR A 498 -27.87 -2.14 -17.62
C THR A 498 -27.62 -0.64 -17.47
N GLU A 499 -28.12 -0.03 -16.41
CA GLU A 499 -28.07 1.43 -16.18
C GLU A 499 -26.67 1.92 -15.81
N THR A 500 -25.83 1.07 -15.22
CA THR A 500 -24.46 1.44 -14.84
C THR A 500 -23.45 1.24 -15.97
N ILE A 501 -23.86 0.64 -17.09
CA ILE A 501 -23.01 0.47 -18.26
C ILE A 501 -22.89 1.83 -18.98
N PRO A 502 -21.68 2.28 -19.35
CA PRO A 502 -21.50 3.49 -20.15
C PRO A 502 -22.34 3.46 -21.43
N GLU A 503 -23.09 4.53 -21.70
CA GLU A 503 -23.96 4.65 -22.88
C GLU A 503 -23.25 4.33 -24.21
N PRO A 504 -22.01 4.82 -24.47
CA PRO A 504 -21.31 4.52 -25.73
C PRO A 504 -21.04 3.04 -25.94
N LEU A 505 -20.86 2.26 -24.85
CA LEU A 505 -20.69 0.82 -24.91
C LEU A 505 -22.04 0.12 -25.13
N ARG A 506 -23.07 0.59 -24.42
CA ARG A 506 -24.42 0.00 -24.48
C ARG A 506 -25.03 0.09 -25.88
N ASP A 507 -24.85 1.20 -26.59
CA ASP A 507 -25.40 1.40 -27.95
C ASP A 507 -24.80 0.45 -28.99
N ARG A 508 -23.58 -0.02 -28.74
CA ARG A 508 -22.84 -0.96 -29.60
C ARG A 508 -23.11 -2.44 -29.25
N MET A 509 -23.87 -2.70 -28.18
CA MET A 509 -24.18 -4.04 -27.69
C MET A 509 -25.62 -4.45 -28.02
N GLU A 510 -25.80 -5.72 -28.34
CA GLU A 510 -27.10 -6.38 -28.30
C GLU A 510 -27.34 -6.93 -26.90
N VAL A 511 -28.27 -6.30 -26.19
CA VAL A 511 -28.53 -6.55 -24.77
C VAL A 511 -29.60 -7.63 -24.63
N ILE A 512 -29.24 -8.79 -24.07
CA ILE A 512 -30.10 -9.96 -23.87
C ILE A 512 -30.38 -10.14 -22.38
N ASN A 513 -31.66 -10.13 -22.01
CA ASN A 513 -32.10 -10.33 -20.63
C ASN A 513 -32.08 -11.82 -20.26
N VAL A 514 -31.37 -12.17 -19.19
CA VAL A 514 -31.41 -13.50 -18.58
C VAL A 514 -32.15 -13.37 -17.26
N SER A 515 -33.43 -13.76 -17.28
CA SER A 515 -34.30 -13.71 -16.10
C SER A 515 -33.89 -14.69 -15.01
N GLY A 516 -34.38 -14.44 -13.79
CA GLY A 516 -34.29 -15.41 -12.70
C GLY A 516 -35.10 -16.68 -12.98
N TYR A 517 -34.84 -17.71 -12.20
CA TYR A 517 -35.51 -19.01 -12.33
C TYR A 517 -36.69 -19.17 -11.38
N VAL A 518 -37.71 -19.88 -11.84
CA VAL A 518 -38.82 -20.36 -11.00
C VAL A 518 -38.36 -21.52 -10.12
N ALA A 519 -39.04 -21.77 -9.00
CA ALA A 519 -38.68 -22.86 -8.07
C ALA A 519 -38.59 -24.24 -8.76
N GLU A 520 -39.49 -24.53 -9.69
CA GLU A 520 -39.48 -25.78 -10.48
C GLU A 520 -38.27 -25.86 -11.41
N GLU A 521 -37.89 -24.76 -12.05
CA GLU A 521 -36.68 -24.68 -12.87
C GLU A 521 -35.42 -24.87 -12.03
N LYS A 522 -35.36 -24.25 -10.84
CA LYS A 522 -34.24 -24.43 -9.90
C LYS A 522 -34.10 -25.88 -9.44
N LEU A 523 -35.22 -26.57 -9.21
CA LEU A 523 -35.21 -27.99 -8.87
C LEU A 523 -34.60 -28.80 -10.02
N ALA A 524 -35.06 -28.60 -11.25
CA ALA A 524 -34.54 -29.28 -12.43
C ALA A 524 -33.04 -28.98 -12.66
N ILE A 525 -32.62 -27.72 -12.48
CA ILE A 525 -31.21 -27.30 -12.60
C ILE A 525 -30.36 -27.97 -11.51
N ALA A 526 -30.87 -28.04 -10.28
CA ALA A 526 -30.16 -28.66 -9.17
C ALA A 526 -29.93 -30.16 -9.41
N GLU A 527 -30.94 -30.87 -9.87
CA GLU A 527 -30.86 -32.32 -10.15
C GLU A 527 -29.95 -32.63 -11.33
N ARG A 528 -30.10 -31.91 -12.45
CA ARG A 528 -29.35 -32.20 -13.69
C ARG A 528 -27.91 -31.73 -13.65
N TYR A 529 -27.62 -30.61 -12.99
CA TYR A 529 -26.31 -29.95 -13.09
C TYR A 529 -25.62 -29.78 -11.74
N LEU A 530 -26.27 -29.16 -10.75
CA LEU A 530 -25.57 -28.75 -9.52
C LEU A 530 -25.15 -29.95 -8.66
N VAL A 531 -26.04 -30.94 -8.48
CA VAL A 531 -25.74 -32.14 -7.68
C VAL A 531 -24.62 -32.98 -8.34
N PRO A 532 -24.68 -33.32 -9.65
CA PRO A 532 -23.59 -34.03 -10.30
C PRO A 532 -22.25 -33.27 -10.24
N GLN A 533 -22.24 -31.97 -10.53
CA GLN A 533 -21.02 -31.15 -10.48
C GLN A 533 -20.43 -31.11 -9.06
N ALA A 534 -21.26 -30.87 -8.05
CA ALA A 534 -20.81 -30.83 -6.66
C ALA A 534 -20.32 -32.19 -6.15
N ARG A 535 -20.89 -33.31 -6.64
CA ARG A 535 -20.40 -34.67 -6.34
C ARG A 535 -18.99 -34.90 -6.86
N VAL A 536 -18.74 -34.54 -8.13
CA VAL A 536 -17.41 -34.65 -8.74
C VAL A 536 -16.40 -33.79 -7.97
N LEU A 537 -16.76 -32.56 -7.61
CA LEU A 537 -15.91 -31.66 -6.82
C LEU A 537 -15.60 -32.20 -5.42
N CYS A 538 -16.53 -32.92 -4.80
CA CYS A 538 -16.35 -33.52 -3.47
C CYS A 538 -15.74 -34.93 -3.51
N GLY A 539 -15.49 -35.50 -4.69
CA GLY A 539 -15.00 -36.88 -4.83
C GLY A 539 -15.98 -37.95 -4.36
N LEU A 540 -17.29 -37.70 -4.47
CA LEU A 540 -18.34 -38.60 -4.03
C LEU A 540 -19.01 -39.32 -5.21
N ASP A 541 -19.20 -40.63 -5.05
CA ASP A 541 -19.98 -41.45 -5.98
C ASP A 541 -21.48 -41.37 -5.67
N GLU A 542 -22.32 -41.69 -6.67
CA GLU A 542 -23.79 -41.71 -6.56
C GLU A 542 -24.31 -42.63 -5.45
N ASN A 543 -23.58 -43.70 -5.17
CA ASN A 543 -23.93 -44.69 -4.16
C ASN A 543 -23.59 -44.22 -2.73
N LYS A 544 -22.62 -43.32 -2.59
CA LYS A 544 -22.13 -42.86 -1.28
C LYS A 544 -22.98 -41.73 -0.70
N ALA A 545 -23.48 -40.83 -1.56
CA ALA A 545 -24.29 -39.70 -1.12
C ALA A 545 -25.51 -39.45 -2.04
N LYS A 546 -26.73 -39.65 -1.49
CA LYS A 546 -27.99 -39.38 -2.17
C LYS A 546 -28.71 -38.18 -1.56
N ILE A 547 -29.13 -37.27 -2.43
CA ILE A 547 -29.99 -36.13 -2.13
C ILE A 547 -31.31 -36.35 -2.88
N THR A 548 -32.44 -36.33 -2.18
CA THR A 548 -33.77 -36.46 -2.79
C THR A 548 -34.30 -35.12 -3.30
N SER A 549 -35.25 -35.16 -4.24
CA SER A 549 -35.95 -33.97 -4.78
C SER A 549 -36.64 -33.15 -3.68
N ASP A 550 -37.16 -33.82 -2.66
CA ASP A 550 -37.84 -33.18 -1.53
C ASP A 550 -36.86 -32.33 -0.70
N VAL A 551 -35.63 -32.83 -0.48
CA VAL A 551 -34.58 -32.06 0.19
C VAL A 551 -34.19 -30.83 -0.62
N LEU A 552 -34.06 -30.95 -1.94
CA LEU A 552 -33.78 -29.81 -2.81
C LEU A 552 -34.90 -28.77 -2.75
N THR A 553 -36.16 -29.21 -2.72
CA THR A 553 -37.32 -28.32 -2.57
C THR A 553 -37.28 -27.56 -1.25
N VAL A 554 -36.94 -28.23 -0.15
CA VAL A 554 -36.78 -27.60 1.17
C VAL A 554 -35.60 -26.62 1.15
N LEU A 555 -34.47 -26.98 0.55
CA LEU A 555 -33.32 -26.08 0.37
C LEU A 555 -33.68 -24.81 -0.39
N ILE A 556 -34.41 -24.94 -1.50
CA ILE A 556 -34.85 -23.81 -2.32
C ILE A 556 -35.76 -22.90 -1.49
N LYS A 557 -36.76 -23.45 -0.79
CA LYS A 557 -37.77 -22.65 -0.07
C LYS A 557 -37.24 -22.02 1.23
N GLN A 558 -36.47 -22.76 2.03
CA GLN A 558 -36.12 -22.37 3.41
C GLN A 558 -34.71 -21.81 3.56
N TYR A 559 -33.81 -22.08 2.60
CA TYR A 559 -32.39 -21.71 2.70
C TYR A 559 -31.92 -20.79 1.56
N CYS A 560 -32.70 -20.65 0.47
CA CYS A 560 -32.29 -19.92 -0.73
C CYS A 560 -33.34 -18.88 -1.21
N ARG A 561 -33.27 -17.64 -0.72
CA ARG A 561 -34.05 -16.50 -1.27
C ARG A 561 -33.20 -15.69 -2.26
N GLU A 562 -33.13 -16.14 -3.51
CA GLU A 562 -32.43 -15.45 -4.61
C GLU A 562 -33.12 -15.70 -5.95
N SER A 563 -32.87 -14.88 -6.97
CA SER A 563 -33.36 -15.15 -8.35
C SER A 563 -32.57 -16.24 -9.08
N GLY A 564 -31.27 -16.39 -8.78
CA GLY A 564 -30.38 -17.38 -9.38
C GLY A 564 -30.33 -18.71 -8.62
N VAL A 565 -29.26 -19.47 -8.87
CA VAL A 565 -28.96 -20.75 -8.19
C VAL A 565 -27.61 -20.76 -7.46
N ARG A 566 -26.98 -19.60 -7.25
CA ARG A 566 -25.64 -19.51 -6.64
C ARG A 566 -25.62 -19.91 -5.18
N ASN A 567 -26.56 -19.43 -4.37
CA ASN A 567 -26.74 -19.87 -2.98
C ASN A 567 -27.20 -21.33 -2.94
N LEU A 568 -28.09 -21.75 -3.84
CA LEU A 568 -28.50 -23.15 -3.94
C LEU A 568 -27.31 -24.09 -4.17
N GLN A 569 -26.42 -23.75 -5.11
CA GLN A 569 -25.18 -24.48 -5.35
C GLN A 569 -24.32 -24.55 -4.08
N LYS A 570 -24.13 -23.42 -3.37
CA LYS A 570 -23.36 -23.40 -2.10
C LYS A 570 -23.96 -24.33 -1.05
N GLN A 571 -25.29 -24.39 -0.91
CA GLN A 571 -25.94 -25.28 0.05
C GLN A 571 -25.79 -26.75 -0.34
N VAL A 572 -25.95 -27.09 -1.63
CA VAL A 572 -25.74 -28.44 -2.15
C VAL A 572 -24.29 -28.90 -1.91
N GLU A 573 -23.31 -28.05 -2.22
CA GLU A 573 -21.89 -28.32 -1.93
C GLU A 573 -21.62 -28.50 -0.43
N LYS A 574 -22.25 -27.67 0.43
CA LYS A 574 -22.11 -27.78 1.89
C LYS A 574 -22.65 -29.12 2.41
N VAL A 575 -23.81 -29.56 1.90
CA VAL A 575 -24.40 -30.86 2.24
C VAL A 575 -23.46 -31.99 1.83
N LEU A 576 -23.02 -32.01 0.56
CA LEU A 576 -22.13 -33.06 0.06
C LEU A 576 -20.77 -33.08 0.75
N ARG A 577 -20.18 -31.92 1.04
CA ARG A 577 -18.91 -31.83 1.79
C ARG A 577 -19.03 -32.40 3.19
N LYS A 578 -20.14 -32.16 3.89
CA LYS A 578 -20.40 -32.76 5.19
C LYS A 578 -20.68 -34.26 5.11
N SER A 579 -21.36 -34.72 4.06
CA SER A 579 -21.51 -36.14 3.79
C SER A 579 -20.17 -36.82 3.56
N ALA A 580 -19.28 -36.21 2.77
CA ALA A 580 -17.92 -36.71 2.57
C ALA A 580 -17.15 -36.77 3.90
N TYR A 581 -17.25 -35.74 4.74
CA TYR A 581 -16.63 -35.74 6.06
C TYR A 581 -17.12 -36.91 6.92
N LYS A 582 -18.44 -37.16 6.99
CA LYS A 582 -19.01 -38.28 7.77
C LYS A 582 -18.55 -39.65 7.26
N ILE A 583 -18.35 -39.78 5.96
CA ILE A 583 -17.86 -41.03 5.35
C ILE A 583 -16.39 -41.25 5.69
N VAL A 584 -15.56 -40.21 5.58
CA VAL A 584 -14.14 -40.28 5.88
C VAL A 584 -13.87 -40.43 7.39
N SER A 585 -14.72 -39.84 8.24
CA SER A 585 -14.63 -40.00 9.70
C SER A 585 -15.09 -41.37 10.20
N GLY A 586 -15.69 -42.20 9.33
CA GLY A 586 -16.18 -43.53 9.68
C GLY A 586 -17.52 -43.52 10.43
N GLU A 587 -18.22 -42.39 10.47
CA GLU A 587 -19.55 -42.28 11.10
C GLU A 587 -20.63 -43.00 10.29
N ALA A 588 -20.48 -43.08 8.96
CA ALA A 588 -21.39 -43.80 8.07
C ALA A 588 -20.70 -44.21 6.77
N GLU A 589 -20.97 -45.42 6.26
CA GLU A 589 -20.46 -45.85 4.95
C GLU A 589 -21.18 -45.16 3.77
N THR A 590 -22.47 -44.87 3.94
CA THR A 590 -23.32 -44.18 2.97
C THR A 590 -24.20 -43.15 3.67
N VAL A 591 -24.35 -41.97 3.07
CA VAL A 591 -25.14 -40.87 3.65
C VAL A 591 -26.34 -40.55 2.75
N GLN A 592 -27.54 -40.81 3.25
CA GLN A 592 -28.78 -40.37 2.61
C GLN A 592 -29.32 -39.13 3.31
N VAL A 593 -29.48 -38.05 2.55
CA VAL A 593 -30.01 -36.79 3.08
C VAL A 593 -31.52 -36.78 2.89
N THR A 594 -32.23 -36.49 3.98
CA THR A 594 -33.70 -36.44 4.08
C THR A 594 -34.12 -35.07 4.63
N PRO A 595 -35.38 -34.62 4.42
CA PRO A 595 -35.83 -33.32 4.93
C PRO A 595 -35.63 -33.16 6.44
N GLU A 596 -35.74 -34.23 7.21
CA GLU A 596 -35.62 -34.24 8.66
C GLU A 596 -34.16 -34.08 9.11
N ASN A 597 -33.22 -34.78 8.44
CA ASN A 597 -31.80 -34.72 8.80
C ASN A 597 -31.05 -33.54 8.17
N LEU A 598 -31.68 -32.80 7.24
CA LEU A 598 -31.09 -31.67 6.53
C LEU A 598 -30.51 -30.61 7.50
N GLN A 599 -31.15 -30.44 8.66
CA GLN A 599 -30.74 -29.49 9.68
C GLN A 599 -29.35 -29.76 10.24
N ASP A 600 -28.92 -31.02 10.32
CA ASP A 600 -27.57 -31.41 10.77
C ASP A 600 -26.49 -31.00 9.77
N PHE A 601 -26.85 -30.97 8.48
CA PHE A 601 -25.96 -30.59 7.41
C PHE A 601 -25.90 -29.07 7.23
N VAL A 602 -27.05 -28.41 7.10
CA VAL A 602 -27.07 -27.00 6.71
C VAL A 602 -27.21 -26.04 7.88
N GLY A 603 -27.81 -26.50 8.99
CA GLY A 603 -28.20 -25.69 10.14
C GLY A 603 -29.69 -25.39 10.13
N LYS A 604 -30.13 -24.54 11.07
CA LYS A 604 -31.53 -24.11 11.16
C LYS A 604 -31.97 -23.37 9.87
N PRO A 605 -33.24 -23.50 9.45
CA PRO A 605 -33.81 -22.71 8.36
C PRO A 605 -33.53 -21.22 8.54
N ILE A 606 -33.01 -20.57 7.49
CA ILE A 606 -32.65 -19.15 7.51
C ILE A 606 -33.90 -18.31 7.22
N PHE A 607 -34.73 -18.78 6.30
CA PHE A 607 -35.97 -18.14 5.91
C PHE A 607 -37.13 -18.96 6.46
N THR A 608 -37.93 -18.35 7.32
CA THR A 608 -39.28 -18.82 7.60
C THR A 608 -40.16 -18.42 6.42
N VAL A 609 -41.11 -19.27 6.04
CA VAL A 609 -42.10 -18.95 5.00
C VAL A 609 -42.70 -17.57 5.33
N ASP A 610 -42.74 -16.66 4.35
CA ASP A 610 -43.38 -15.36 4.53
C ASP A 610 -44.80 -15.61 5.07
N ARG A 611 -45.22 -14.83 6.07
CA ARG A 611 -46.57 -14.92 6.63
C ARG A 611 -47.57 -14.54 5.54
N MET A 612 -47.99 -15.52 4.76
CA MET A 612 -49.08 -15.38 3.82
C MET A 612 -50.36 -15.43 4.63
N TYR A 613 -51.03 -14.29 4.77
CA TYR A 613 -52.40 -14.27 5.29
C TYR A 613 -53.29 -15.05 4.31
N GLU A 614 -53.87 -16.18 4.72
CA GLU A 614 -54.82 -16.92 3.89
C GLU A 614 -56.03 -16.05 3.51
N THR A 615 -56.42 -15.14 4.41
CA THR A 615 -57.40 -14.08 4.16
C THR A 615 -56.85 -12.79 4.77
N THR A 616 -56.70 -11.74 3.95
CA THR A 616 -56.16 -10.46 4.39
C THR A 616 -57.12 -9.74 5.34
N PRO A 617 -56.72 -9.39 6.57
CA PRO A 617 -57.57 -8.62 7.46
C PRO A 617 -57.80 -7.19 6.93
N PRO A 618 -58.88 -6.50 7.32
CA PRO A 618 -59.11 -5.11 6.94
C PRO A 618 -57.91 -4.22 7.29
N GLY A 619 -57.46 -3.46 6.30
CA GLY A 619 -56.29 -2.59 6.41
C GLY A 619 -54.97 -3.23 5.95
N VAL A 620 -54.95 -4.53 5.61
CA VAL A 620 -53.78 -5.20 5.04
C VAL A 620 -54.05 -5.61 3.60
N VAL A 621 -53.14 -5.30 2.70
CA VAL A 621 -53.25 -5.66 1.27
C VAL A 621 -51.92 -6.21 0.77
N MET A 622 -51.96 -7.27 -0.04
CA MET A 622 -50.78 -7.80 -0.72
C MET A 622 -50.35 -6.88 -1.86
N GLY A 623 -49.12 -6.42 -1.83
CA GLY A 623 -48.44 -5.68 -2.90
C GLY A 623 -47.30 -6.49 -3.52
N LEU A 624 -46.94 -6.12 -4.75
CA LEU A 624 -45.77 -6.65 -5.44
C LEU A 624 -44.71 -5.55 -5.51
N ALA A 625 -43.50 -5.84 -5.06
CA ALA A 625 -42.33 -4.99 -5.26
C ALA A 625 -41.36 -5.64 -6.23
N TRP A 626 -40.60 -4.79 -6.92
CA TRP A 626 -39.43 -5.19 -7.66
C TRP A 626 -38.18 -4.81 -6.87
N THR A 627 -37.40 -5.80 -6.46
CA THR A 627 -36.12 -5.61 -5.76
C THR A 627 -34.97 -6.00 -6.66
N ALA A 628 -33.74 -5.63 -6.30
CA ALA A 628 -32.53 -6.06 -7.00
C ALA A 628 -32.37 -7.61 -7.03
N MET A 629 -33.05 -8.32 -6.13
CA MET A 629 -33.06 -9.79 -6.06
C MET A 629 -34.24 -10.42 -6.82
N GLY A 630 -35.06 -9.63 -7.50
CA GLY A 630 -36.25 -10.05 -8.25
C GLY A 630 -37.56 -9.49 -7.67
N GLY A 631 -38.69 -9.99 -8.15
CA GLY A 631 -40.01 -9.67 -7.62
C GLY A 631 -40.21 -10.23 -6.20
N SER A 632 -40.75 -9.41 -5.29
CA SER A 632 -41.09 -9.80 -3.92
C SER A 632 -42.55 -9.45 -3.61
N THR A 633 -43.21 -10.29 -2.83
CA THR A 633 -44.53 -9.98 -2.25
C THR A 633 -44.33 -9.31 -0.91
N LEU A 634 -45.03 -8.20 -0.68
CA LEU A 634 -45.09 -7.51 0.61
C LEU A 634 -46.54 -7.29 1.03
N PHE A 635 -46.76 -7.12 2.33
CA PHE A 635 -48.06 -6.74 2.86
C PHE A 635 -48.02 -5.28 3.27
N VAL A 636 -48.79 -4.44 2.59
CA VAL A 636 -48.99 -3.04 2.97
C VAL A 636 -50.03 -3.02 4.07
N GLU A 637 -49.65 -2.50 5.23
CA GLU A 637 -50.48 -2.52 6.43
C GLU A 637 -50.89 -1.12 6.83
N THR A 638 -52.17 -0.96 7.16
CA THR A 638 -52.72 0.27 7.72
C THR A 638 -53.36 -0.03 9.06
N SER A 639 -53.02 0.79 10.05
CA SER A 639 -53.57 0.69 11.40
C SER A 639 -54.01 2.04 11.90
N LEU A 640 -54.99 2.03 12.80
CA LEU A 640 -55.44 3.22 13.48
C LEU A 640 -54.42 3.57 14.58
N ARG A 641 -53.76 4.72 14.49
CA ARG A 641 -52.76 5.14 15.49
C ARG A 641 -53.40 5.60 16.79
N ARG A 642 -54.55 6.28 16.69
CA ARG A 642 -55.32 6.80 17.83
C ARG A 642 -56.80 6.57 17.61
N PRO A 643 -57.57 6.24 18.65
CA PRO A 643 -59.03 6.22 18.57
C PRO A 643 -59.55 7.58 18.10
N LYS A 644 -60.70 7.56 17.41
CA LYS A 644 -61.32 8.76 16.79
C LYS A 644 -61.49 9.86 17.85
N ASP A 645 -60.81 10.98 17.67
CA ASP A 645 -61.00 12.15 18.53
C ASP A 645 -62.40 12.73 18.28
N LYS A 646 -63.09 13.13 19.36
CA LYS A 646 -64.42 13.76 19.29
C LYS A 646 -64.35 15.26 18.94
N GLU A 647 -63.14 15.83 18.92
CA GLU A 647 -62.88 17.19 18.48
C GLU A 647 -62.61 17.17 16.96
N ASN A 648 -63.18 18.13 16.21
CA ASN A 648 -63.01 18.30 14.75
C ASN A 648 -61.56 18.62 14.35
N LYS A 649 -60.63 17.69 14.58
CA LYS A 649 -59.25 17.75 14.08
C LYS A 649 -59.16 16.98 12.77
N ASP A 650 -58.41 17.55 11.84
CA ASP A 650 -58.17 16.92 10.55
C ASP A 650 -57.26 15.69 10.73
N GLY A 651 -57.64 14.58 10.10
CA GLY A 651 -56.93 13.31 10.20
C GLY A 651 -55.54 13.38 9.58
N SER A 652 -54.59 12.63 10.15
CA SER A 652 -53.20 12.60 9.65
C SER A 652 -52.80 11.22 9.13
N LEU A 653 -51.90 11.21 8.13
CA LEU A 653 -51.23 10.00 7.66
C LEU A 653 -49.77 9.99 8.12
N GLU A 654 -49.40 8.99 8.91
CA GLU A 654 -48.01 8.67 9.20
C GLU A 654 -47.55 7.48 8.36
N VAL A 655 -46.34 7.56 7.83
CA VAL A 655 -45.82 6.59 6.86
C VAL A 655 -44.50 6.04 7.39
N THR A 656 -44.37 4.72 7.53
CA THR A 656 -43.15 4.03 7.99
C THR A 656 -42.74 2.89 7.06
N GLY A 657 -41.49 2.44 7.21
CA GLY A 657 -40.89 1.39 6.36
C GLY A 657 -39.82 1.89 5.39
N GLN A 658 -39.02 2.88 5.81
CA GLN A 658 -37.88 3.42 5.04
C GLN A 658 -38.23 3.86 3.59
N LEU A 659 -39.44 4.35 3.37
CA LEU A 659 -39.91 4.75 2.05
C LEU A 659 -39.12 5.96 1.52
N GLY A 660 -38.72 5.90 0.25
CA GLY A 660 -38.14 7.02 -0.49
C GLY A 660 -39.15 8.15 -0.72
N ASP A 661 -38.68 9.33 -1.12
CA ASP A 661 -39.54 10.52 -1.20
C ASP A 661 -40.65 10.41 -2.26
N VAL A 662 -40.37 9.74 -3.38
CA VAL A 662 -41.37 9.41 -4.42
C VAL A 662 -42.49 8.52 -3.85
N MET A 663 -42.14 7.55 -3.00
CA MET A 663 -43.13 6.66 -2.38
C MET A 663 -43.94 7.37 -1.29
N LYS A 664 -43.33 8.29 -0.53
CA LYS A 664 -44.05 9.14 0.43
C LYS A 664 -45.05 10.06 -0.27
N GLU A 665 -44.68 10.61 -1.41
CA GLU A 665 -45.58 11.41 -2.24
C GLU A 665 -46.73 10.57 -2.78
N SER A 666 -46.44 9.38 -3.32
CA SER A 666 -47.44 8.42 -3.78
C SER A 666 -48.44 8.06 -2.67
N ALA A 667 -47.96 7.82 -1.44
CA ALA A 667 -48.83 7.54 -0.29
C ALA A 667 -49.75 8.72 0.06
N LYS A 668 -49.26 9.97 -0.01
CA LYS A 668 -50.08 11.17 0.21
C LYS A 668 -51.15 11.35 -0.88
N ILE A 669 -50.79 11.11 -2.15
CA ILE A 669 -51.74 11.17 -3.27
C ILE A 669 -52.82 10.10 -3.10
N ALA A 670 -52.43 8.86 -2.77
CA ALA A 670 -53.36 7.76 -2.52
C ALA A 670 -54.31 8.09 -1.36
N TYR A 671 -53.82 8.70 -0.29
CA TYR A 671 -54.65 9.12 0.86
C TYR A 671 -55.63 10.23 0.49
N THR A 672 -55.20 11.25 -0.26
CA THR A 672 -56.08 12.32 -0.76
C THR A 672 -57.17 11.75 -1.67
N PHE A 673 -56.81 10.84 -2.58
CA PHE A 673 -57.76 10.15 -3.44
C PHE A 673 -58.75 9.30 -2.63
N ALA A 674 -58.26 8.53 -1.65
CA ALA A 674 -59.11 7.70 -0.79
C ALA A 674 -60.13 8.53 0.00
N ARG A 675 -59.74 9.71 0.51
CA ARG A 675 -60.67 10.66 1.15
C ARG A 675 -61.76 11.12 0.19
N ALA A 676 -61.38 11.58 -0.99
CA ALA A 676 -62.34 12.03 -2.01
C ALA A 676 -63.28 10.91 -2.49
N PHE A 677 -62.74 9.71 -2.71
CA PHE A 677 -63.49 8.54 -3.14
C PHE A 677 -64.50 8.08 -2.07
N LEU A 678 -64.10 8.07 -0.79
CA LEU A 678 -65.00 7.73 0.31
C LEU A 678 -66.13 8.75 0.43
N MET A 679 -65.83 10.05 0.35
CA MET A 679 -66.86 11.11 0.38
C MET A 679 -67.89 10.96 -0.74
N GLN A 680 -67.49 10.47 -1.92
CA GLN A 680 -68.41 10.25 -3.04
C GLN A 680 -69.28 9.00 -2.84
N LYS A 681 -68.72 7.93 -2.27
CA LYS A 681 -69.40 6.63 -2.12
C LYS A 681 -70.26 6.54 -0.86
N ASP A 682 -69.77 7.07 0.25
CA ASP A 682 -70.44 7.08 1.55
C ASP A 682 -70.16 8.42 2.25
N PRO A 683 -70.95 9.46 1.93
CA PRO A 683 -70.78 10.80 2.50
C PRO A 683 -70.96 10.87 4.03
N SER A 684 -71.54 9.83 4.65
CA SER A 684 -71.74 9.77 6.10
C SER A 684 -70.49 9.29 6.86
N ASN A 685 -69.50 8.80 6.14
CA ASN A 685 -68.33 8.16 6.70
C ASN A 685 -67.11 9.08 6.75
N ASP A 686 -66.97 9.78 7.88
CA ASP A 686 -65.84 10.70 8.13
C ASP A 686 -64.57 9.99 8.64
N PHE A 687 -64.46 8.68 8.49
CA PHE A 687 -63.35 7.90 9.07
C PHE A 687 -61.98 8.40 8.62
N LEU A 688 -61.76 8.58 7.30
CA LEU A 688 -60.49 9.09 6.75
C LEU A 688 -60.29 10.60 6.96
N MET A 689 -61.34 11.34 7.30
CA MET A 689 -61.27 12.79 7.53
C MET A 689 -60.84 13.14 8.95
N SER A 690 -61.12 12.28 9.92
CA SER A 690 -60.95 12.56 11.36
C SER A 690 -60.02 11.58 12.08
N SER A 691 -59.59 10.49 11.43
CA SER A 691 -58.72 9.50 12.06
C SER A 691 -57.25 9.74 11.77
N HIS A 692 -56.41 9.34 12.72
CA HIS A 692 -54.96 9.28 12.53
C HIS A 692 -54.56 7.87 12.06
N ILE A 693 -54.14 7.76 10.81
CA ILE A 693 -53.80 6.48 10.17
C ILE A 693 -52.29 6.33 10.12
N HIS A 694 -51.82 5.13 10.43
CA HIS A 694 -50.44 4.72 10.27
C HIS A 694 -50.35 3.69 9.15
N LEU A 695 -49.66 4.06 8.07
CA LEU A 695 -49.36 3.21 6.93
C LEU A 695 -47.93 2.68 7.07
N HIS A 696 -47.79 1.36 7.12
CA HIS A 696 -46.52 0.66 7.12
C HIS A 696 -46.35 -0.10 5.80
N VAL A 697 -45.21 0.11 5.14
CA VAL A 697 -44.83 -0.64 3.94
C VAL A 697 -43.50 -1.35 4.25
N PRO A 698 -43.49 -2.68 4.43
CA PRO A 698 -42.27 -3.43 4.68
C PRO A 698 -41.27 -3.29 3.51
N GLU A 699 -39.98 -3.28 3.85
CA GLU A 699 -38.86 -3.24 2.89
C GLU A 699 -38.60 -4.60 2.22
#